data_AF-E0DBS9-F1
#
_entry.id   AF-E0DBS9-F1
#
_cell.length_a   1.000
_cell.length_b   1.000
_cell.length_c   1.000
_cell.angle_alpha   90.00
_cell.angle_beta   90.00
_cell.angle_gamma   90.00
#
_symmetry.space_group_name_H-M   'P 1'
#
loop_
_entity.id
_entity.type
_entity.pdbx_description
1 polymer ?
#
loop_
_entity_poly.entity_id
_entity_poly.type
_entity_poly.pdbx_seq_one_letter_code
_entity_poly.pdbx_strand_id
1 'polypeptide(L)'
;MDISAARQTIRSRLITALREEELIPQDTPIPPDEDPVMVLRKLRSELTVPATNFDRAAAELADSVVGLARAREGVARRYQSRTSLGNMEQLVCEGHPKHPCAKTSLGLGDAYKDVLPEQVETIQLRFVAVREQLARTSGMPLIAALRSQIPGLADRLAAECPPGFVVVPVHPCQDVALSDDVRELATSIAAEPLMSVRTLRVSDETGCVHIKTSVGFQLTGAIRGISYTALAGPVIAERAEQLMRTSGISPYTSDDTPAFRVARDLAGVRVPQADGNSFGAIVRVPPQGIPAAALLATNPLTGENFFAEFLAESGATPAEWFDRLSTILIQPALTLLDQGLAMEPHPQNTVIELRNGWPYAVTVRDFGGCRIVRDSAFGQRYDWGFLEGTALLSDHDTAYDKLIYPMITNLVLGLCEAAGIDPGTIALDNLPPMLPRKRMFGMRLSGAVTEQDYVRIPNPIPPVPLVDELPWAREHVSERLTETMAVEGLTQLPECDVDNAVTTLAHVKQVVDRRLRFYRSPADLISTAPPELRGVVADSLAITGHNVHPLAKLRLGFDAKDSALYGPENFRPTNLKLIGVHPNLLAETGDVTAILRAEFPENTPNTTLRIVPVHPWQWEHVIGAEFAREIAAGTIMDTGATLPVLPTLSLRTALTFHLGTSGHRLFIKTSVDATLTSTRRSMSRDSALGTPLVAAHLAGLGLPCDLLPEIAGCAYDGPKTNPRAVRGLSTLIRESTPRTAITAAALRGLPTVTEEFFSRYARDLLSTVLPTMWHAGIALEAHLQNTLVYVDDDFQYQGICLRDFSGLRAYRPRATGVPIRDGAITMTDDYDVFIAKGYYAAIPGNLAAFVDQLPDDPRHYWRLVRSIVNDLIAEHNPPQVDVDKLLAPTMKQKAFLRMLTDPARGDVYVDVPNPLVG
;
A
#
# COMPACT_ATOMS: atom_id res chain seq x y z
N MET A 1 -28.58 14.40 36.21
CA MET A 1 -28.71 13.15 35.44
C MET A 1 -30.01 13.10 34.63
N ASP A 2 -29.92 13.26 33.30
CA ASP A 2 -31.07 13.08 32.38
C ASP A 2 -31.23 11.60 32.00
N ILE A 3 -31.99 10.86 32.81
CA ILE A 3 -32.30 9.44 32.59
C ILE A 3 -33.28 9.26 31.43
N SER A 4 -34.09 10.27 31.11
CA SER A 4 -35.15 10.18 30.10
C SER A 4 -34.55 10.03 28.70
N ALA A 5 -33.60 10.91 28.34
CA ALA A 5 -32.90 10.84 27.06
C ALA A 5 -32.11 9.53 26.89
N ALA A 6 -31.43 9.07 27.95
CA ALA A 6 -30.72 7.80 27.91
C ALA A 6 -31.67 6.60 27.71
N ARG A 7 -32.82 6.60 28.40
CA ARG A 7 -33.85 5.58 28.23
C ARG A 7 -34.35 5.52 26.78
N GLN A 8 -34.61 6.67 26.16
CA GLN A 8 -35.06 6.74 24.77
C GLN A 8 -34.00 6.21 23.80
N THR A 9 -32.71 6.56 23.99
CA THR A 9 -31.61 6.03 23.19
C THR A 9 -31.51 4.50 23.30
N ILE A 10 -31.50 3.95 24.51
CA ILE A 10 -31.41 2.50 24.72
C ILE A 10 -32.65 1.76 24.18
N ARG A 11 -33.84 2.35 24.33
CA ARG A 11 -35.07 1.83 23.72
C ARG A 11 -34.96 1.76 22.19
N SER A 12 -34.47 2.83 21.56
CA SER A 12 -34.25 2.85 20.11
C SER A 12 -33.29 1.74 19.69
N ARG A 13 -32.14 1.61 20.35
CA ARG A 13 -31.15 0.54 20.08
C ARG A 13 -31.72 -0.86 20.26
N LEU A 14 -32.58 -1.06 21.26
CA LEU A 14 -33.25 -2.35 21.48
C LEU A 14 -34.16 -2.70 20.31
N ILE A 15 -34.99 -1.75 19.88
CA ILE A 15 -35.93 -1.95 18.75
C ILE A 15 -35.14 -2.23 17.46
N THR A 16 -34.09 -1.43 17.22
CA THR A 16 -33.17 -1.65 16.10
C THR A 16 -32.58 -3.05 16.17
N ALA A 17 -31.99 -3.47 17.29
CA ALA A 17 -31.42 -4.81 17.42
C ALA A 17 -32.45 -5.92 17.22
N LEU A 18 -33.65 -5.80 17.79
CA LEU A 18 -34.71 -6.81 17.64
C LEU A 18 -35.13 -7.01 16.17
N ARG A 19 -35.22 -5.91 15.41
CA ARG A 19 -35.60 -5.95 13.99
C ARG A 19 -34.45 -6.29 13.07
N GLU A 20 -33.32 -5.62 13.24
CA GLU A 20 -32.14 -5.74 12.37
C GLU A 20 -31.39 -7.05 12.54
N GLU A 21 -31.49 -7.70 13.70
CA GLU A 21 -30.93 -9.04 13.97
C GLU A 21 -31.99 -10.15 13.79
N GLU A 22 -33.16 -9.82 13.23
CA GLU A 22 -34.25 -10.77 12.95
C GLU A 22 -34.64 -11.62 14.17
N LEU A 23 -34.75 -10.98 15.34
CA LEU A 23 -35.14 -11.65 16.58
C LEU A 23 -36.66 -11.70 16.76
N ILE A 24 -37.38 -10.82 16.07
CA ILE A 24 -38.85 -10.77 16.00
C ILE A 24 -39.28 -10.51 14.55
N PRO A 25 -40.51 -10.91 14.15
CA PRO A 25 -41.09 -10.52 12.85
C PRO A 25 -41.15 -9.00 12.66
N GLN A 26 -40.92 -8.50 11.44
CA GLN A 26 -40.83 -7.05 11.15
C GLN A 26 -42.13 -6.28 11.47
N ASP A 27 -43.27 -6.93 11.34
CA ASP A 27 -44.62 -6.41 11.59
C ASP A 27 -45.06 -6.50 13.06
N THR A 28 -44.21 -7.06 13.93
CA THR A 28 -44.49 -7.17 15.37
C THR A 28 -44.70 -5.78 15.99
N PRO A 29 -45.86 -5.50 16.61
CA PRO A 29 -46.13 -4.22 17.25
C PRO A 29 -45.18 -3.96 18.41
N ILE A 30 -44.52 -2.81 18.43
CA ILE A 30 -43.69 -2.38 19.54
C ILE A 30 -44.51 -1.48 20.47
N PRO A 31 -44.59 -1.78 21.78
CA PRO A 31 -45.32 -0.93 22.74
C PRO A 31 -44.80 0.52 22.74
N PRO A 32 -45.67 1.53 22.52
CA PRO A 32 -45.27 2.94 22.50
C PRO A 32 -44.90 3.41 23.92
N ASP A 33 -43.92 4.31 24.01
CA ASP A 33 -43.52 5.03 25.24
C ASP A 33 -43.14 4.19 26.47
N GLU A 34 -42.88 2.89 26.28
CA GLU A 34 -42.45 2.00 27.35
C GLU A 34 -40.94 1.96 27.55
N ASP A 35 -40.54 1.73 28.81
CA ASP A 35 -39.16 1.47 29.20
C ASP A 35 -38.59 0.26 28.40
N PRO A 36 -37.32 0.30 27.96
CA PRO A 36 -36.71 -0.77 27.16
C PRO A 36 -36.84 -2.17 27.82
N VAL A 37 -36.77 -2.26 29.14
CA VAL A 37 -36.95 -3.55 29.85
C VAL A 37 -38.38 -4.05 29.73
N MET A 38 -39.36 -3.14 29.79
CA MET A 38 -40.78 -3.48 29.63
C MET A 38 -41.10 -3.90 28.20
N VAL A 39 -40.52 -3.23 27.21
CA VAL A 39 -40.60 -3.64 25.79
C VAL A 39 -40.08 -5.07 25.64
N LEU A 40 -38.88 -5.38 26.15
CA LEU A 40 -38.30 -6.72 26.09
C LEU A 40 -39.19 -7.77 26.78
N ARG A 41 -39.72 -7.46 27.98
CA ARG A 41 -40.62 -8.35 28.74
C ARG A 41 -41.93 -8.65 28.01
N LYS A 42 -42.53 -7.66 27.35
CA LYS A 42 -43.77 -7.86 26.58
C LYS A 42 -43.55 -8.70 25.33
N LEU A 43 -42.35 -8.64 24.75
CA LEU A 43 -41.95 -9.47 23.60
C LEU A 43 -41.41 -10.85 24.00
N ARG A 44 -41.51 -11.24 25.28
CA ARG A 44 -40.97 -12.52 25.78
C ARG A 44 -41.53 -13.73 25.02
N SER A 45 -42.80 -13.71 24.61
CA SER A 45 -43.45 -14.79 23.87
C SER A 45 -42.88 -14.97 22.47
N GLU A 46 -42.36 -13.90 21.87
CA GLU A 46 -41.79 -13.90 20.52
C GLU A 46 -40.33 -14.39 20.49
N LEU A 47 -39.69 -14.47 21.67
CA LEU A 47 -38.26 -14.78 21.80
C LEU A 47 -38.04 -16.21 22.30
N THR A 48 -37.43 -17.05 21.47
CA THR A 48 -37.05 -18.42 21.83
C THR A 48 -35.72 -18.45 22.60
N VAL A 49 -35.77 -18.06 23.87
CA VAL A 49 -34.59 -17.83 24.71
C VAL A 49 -34.74 -18.46 26.10
N PRO A 50 -33.69 -19.06 26.71
CA PRO A 50 -33.74 -19.52 28.10
C PRO A 50 -34.08 -18.39 29.08
N ALA A 51 -34.91 -18.67 30.10
CA ALA A 51 -35.34 -17.66 31.08
C ALA A 51 -34.17 -16.97 31.79
N THR A 52 -33.12 -17.72 32.13
CA THR A 52 -31.90 -17.20 32.79
C THR A 52 -31.16 -16.17 31.93
N ASN A 53 -31.00 -16.45 30.63
CA ASN A 53 -30.33 -15.52 29.72
C ASN A 53 -31.19 -14.27 29.46
N PHE A 54 -32.50 -14.46 29.37
CA PHE A 54 -33.45 -13.37 29.20
C PHE A 54 -33.40 -12.40 30.39
N ASP A 55 -33.44 -12.93 31.62
CA ASP A 55 -33.38 -12.11 32.84
C ASP A 55 -32.04 -11.38 32.96
N ARG A 56 -30.93 -12.04 32.59
CA ARG A 56 -29.61 -11.39 32.50
C ARG A 56 -29.62 -10.24 31.49
N ALA A 57 -30.10 -10.47 30.27
CA ALA A 57 -30.15 -9.43 29.23
C ALA A 57 -31.04 -8.25 29.65
N ALA A 58 -32.16 -8.51 30.33
CA ALA A 58 -33.02 -7.48 30.91
C ALA A 58 -32.29 -6.65 31.99
N ALA A 59 -31.48 -7.29 32.84
CA ALA A 59 -30.68 -6.58 33.84
C ALA A 59 -29.56 -5.73 33.20
N GLU A 60 -28.87 -6.26 32.19
CA GLU A 60 -27.83 -5.52 31.44
C GLU A 60 -28.41 -4.31 30.69
N LEU A 61 -29.63 -4.45 30.17
CA LEU A 61 -30.39 -3.39 29.51
C LEU A 61 -30.78 -2.28 30.48
N ALA A 62 -31.30 -2.64 31.66
CA ALA A 62 -31.62 -1.69 32.71
C ALA A 62 -30.38 -0.90 33.17
N ASP A 63 -29.27 -1.62 33.40
CA ASP A 63 -28.00 -1.01 33.80
C ASP A 63 -27.43 -0.10 32.71
N SER A 64 -27.60 -0.45 31.43
CA SER A 64 -27.14 0.39 30.31
C SER A 64 -27.84 1.73 30.21
N VAL A 65 -29.13 1.83 30.60
CA VAL A 65 -29.84 3.12 30.69
C VAL A 65 -29.15 4.04 31.70
N VAL A 66 -28.86 3.50 32.89
CA VAL A 66 -28.20 4.25 33.96
C VAL A 66 -26.74 4.57 33.58
N GLY A 67 -26.03 3.60 33.02
CA GLY A 67 -24.64 3.75 32.57
C GLY A 67 -24.46 4.81 31.49
N LEU A 68 -25.38 4.87 30.51
CA LEU A 68 -25.36 5.90 29.46
C LEU A 68 -25.63 7.30 30.05
N ALA A 69 -26.62 7.43 30.94
CA ALA A 69 -26.92 8.69 31.61
C ALA A 69 -25.72 9.21 32.43
N ARG A 70 -25.07 8.31 33.18
CA ARG A 70 -23.83 8.61 33.93
C ARG A 70 -22.71 9.06 33.00
N ALA A 71 -22.49 8.36 31.89
CA ALA A 71 -21.41 8.67 30.95
C ALA A 71 -21.59 10.06 30.32
N ARG A 72 -22.79 10.39 29.83
CA ARG A 72 -23.12 11.72 29.28
C ARG A 72 -22.92 12.83 30.31
N GLU A 73 -23.40 12.63 31.54
CA GLU A 73 -23.23 13.59 32.63
C GLU A 73 -21.76 13.76 33.03
N GLY A 74 -20.98 12.69 33.01
CA GLY A 74 -19.54 12.73 33.27
C GLY A 74 -18.79 13.60 32.26
N VAL A 75 -19.03 13.36 30.95
CA VAL A 75 -18.45 14.17 29.88
C VAL A 75 -18.92 15.63 29.99
N ALA A 76 -20.22 15.88 30.12
CA ALA A 76 -20.76 17.24 30.25
C ALA A 76 -20.13 17.99 31.43
N ARG A 77 -20.03 17.35 32.61
CA ARG A 77 -19.39 17.93 33.80
C ARG A 77 -17.92 18.27 33.55
N ARG A 78 -17.17 17.39 32.88
CA ARG A 78 -15.74 17.59 32.61
C ARG A 78 -15.46 18.75 31.65
N TYR A 79 -16.36 18.96 30.68
CA TYR A 79 -16.15 19.93 29.60
C TYR A 79 -16.95 21.23 29.76
N GLN A 80 -17.78 21.36 30.80
CA GLN A 80 -18.58 22.56 31.07
C GLN A 80 -17.75 23.86 31.16
N SER A 81 -16.49 23.78 31.59
CA SER A 81 -15.59 24.94 31.78
C SER A 81 -14.29 24.85 30.99
N ARG A 82 -14.15 23.85 30.10
CA ARG A 82 -12.94 23.66 29.32
C ARG A 82 -12.98 24.45 28.02
N THR A 83 -11.81 24.91 27.59
CA THR A 83 -11.59 25.56 26.30
C THR A 83 -10.83 24.68 25.30
N SER A 84 -10.44 23.47 25.72
CA SER A 84 -9.71 22.51 24.89
C SER A 84 -10.19 21.08 25.14
N LEU A 85 -10.03 20.25 24.10
CA LEU A 85 -10.28 18.82 24.19
C LEU A 85 -9.09 18.12 24.84
N GLY A 86 -9.37 17.27 25.83
CA GLY A 86 -8.42 16.28 26.34
C GLY A 86 -8.32 15.07 25.39
N ASN A 87 -7.95 13.91 25.94
CA ASN A 87 -7.91 12.66 25.19
C ASN A 87 -9.30 12.31 24.60
N MET A 88 -9.42 12.28 23.28
CA MET A 88 -10.70 12.06 22.58
C MET A 88 -11.28 10.66 22.84
N GLU A 89 -10.48 9.67 23.24
CA GLU A 89 -11.01 8.35 23.65
C GLU A 89 -11.91 8.45 24.89
N GLN A 90 -11.68 9.46 25.76
CA GLN A 90 -12.47 9.69 26.97
C GLN A 90 -13.78 10.44 26.73
N LEU A 91 -14.00 10.94 25.50
CA LEU A 91 -15.22 11.63 25.09
C LEU A 91 -16.33 10.67 24.64
N VAL A 92 -15.97 9.42 24.32
CA VAL A 92 -16.87 8.45 23.70
C VAL A 92 -17.80 7.84 24.76
N CYS A 93 -18.87 8.56 25.10
CA CYS A 93 -19.82 8.16 26.13
C CYS A 93 -20.97 7.24 25.64
N GLU A 94 -21.22 7.18 24.32
CA GLU A 94 -22.35 6.46 23.74
C GLU A 94 -22.17 4.92 23.72
N GLY A 95 -20.92 4.44 23.74
CA GLY A 95 -20.60 3.03 23.54
C GLY A 95 -20.88 2.56 22.10
N HIS A 96 -21.19 1.27 21.92
CA HIS A 96 -21.55 0.73 20.61
C HIS A 96 -22.90 1.28 20.14
N PRO A 97 -23.00 1.91 18.95
CA PRO A 97 -24.17 2.68 18.53
C PRO A 97 -25.43 1.82 18.36
N LYS A 98 -25.28 0.54 18.02
CA LYS A 98 -26.40 -0.39 17.77
C LYS A 98 -26.68 -1.42 18.88
N HIS A 99 -25.78 -1.57 19.87
CA HIS A 99 -25.98 -2.60 20.89
C HIS A 99 -26.74 -2.00 22.08
N PRO A 100 -27.93 -2.51 22.44
CA PRO A 100 -28.71 -1.94 23.55
C PRO A 100 -28.07 -2.12 24.93
N CYS A 101 -27.12 -3.05 25.08
CA CYS A 101 -26.41 -3.32 26.33
C CYS A 101 -24.96 -2.77 26.34
N ALA A 102 -24.68 -1.74 25.53
CA ALA A 102 -23.32 -1.26 25.31
C ALA A 102 -22.66 -0.57 26.53
N LYS A 103 -23.46 -0.06 27.47
CA LYS A 103 -22.99 0.73 28.63
C LYS A 103 -23.24 0.03 29.96
N THR A 104 -23.20 -1.29 29.97
CA THR A 104 -23.25 -2.10 31.18
C THR A 104 -21.95 -1.99 31.99
N SER A 105 -22.09 -1.78 33.30
CA SER A 105 -21.02 -1.69 34.31
C SER A 105 -21.36 -2.47 35.59
N LEU A 106 -22.15 -3.54 35.46
CA LEU A 106 -22.56 -4.39 36.58
C LEU A 106 -21.35 -4.86 37.40
N GLY A 107 -21.48 -4.75 38.73
CA GLY A 107 -20.41 -5.07 39.69
C GLY A 107 -19.48 -3.91 40.06
N LEU A 108 -19.56 -2.76 39.35
CA LEU A 108 -18.67 -1.62 39.62
C LEU A 108 -19.12 -0.73 40.80
N GLY A 109 -20.40 -0.80 41.20
CA GLY A 109 -20.93 -0.01 42.32
C GLY A 109 -20.72 1.50 42.10
N ASP A 110 -20.32 2.23 43.15
CA ASP A 110 -19.98 3.66 43.10
C ASP A 110 -18.58 3.95 42.52
N ALA A 111 -17.72 2.93 42.40
CA ALA A 111 -16.35 3.08 41.91
C ALA A 111 -16.28 3.57 40.45
N TYR A 112 -17.40 3.53 39.71
CA TYR A 112 -17.49 4.06 38.35
C TYR A 112 -17.02 5.51 38.25
N LYS A 113 -17.22 6.30 39.32
CA LYS A 113 -16.82 7.71 39.39
C LYS A 113 -15.31 7.90 39.31
N ASP A 114 -14.54 6.88 39.66
CA ASP A 114 -13.11 6.96 39.86
C ASP A 114 -12.32 6.17 38.81
N VAL A 115 -12.98 5.39 37.93
CA VAL A 115 -12.28 4.54 36.95
C VAL A 115 -12.80 4.59 35.53
N LEU A 116 -14.03 5.06 35.29
CA LEU A 116 -14.54 5.14 33.93
C LEU A 116 -13.93 6.34 33.19
N PRO A 117 -13.55 6.18 31.92
CA PRO A 117 -12.89 7.22 31.13
C PRO A 117 -13.75 8.49 30.99
N GLU A 118 -15.07 8.37 31.00
CA GLU A 118 -15.98 9.51 30.94
C GLU A 118 -16.08 10.27 32.28
N GLN A 119 -15.62 9.67 33.39
CA GLN A 119 -15.71 10.24 34.73
C GLN A 119 -14.40 10.88 35.20
N VAL A 120 -13.26 10.24 34.91
CA VAL A 120 -11.92 10.65 35.39
C VAL A 120 -10.90 10.79 34.28
N GLU A 121 -9.95 11.69 34.47
CA GLU A 121 -8.80 11.83 33.58
C GLU A 121 -7.78 10.72 33.79
N THR A 122 -7.46 10.41 35.04
CA THR A 122 -6.41 9.46 35.39
C THR A 122 -6.83 8.57 36.55
N ILE A 123 -6.26 7.37 36.56
CA ILE A 123 -6.33 6.39 37.65
C ILE A 123 -4.91 6.03 38.09
N GLN A 124 -4.75 5.47 39.29
CA GLN A 124 -3.45 4.98 39.74
C GLN A 124 -3.25 3.52 39.35
N LEU A 125 -2.47 3.26 38.30
CA LEU A 125 -2.07 1.91 37.93
C LEU A 125 -1.07 1.36 38.96
N ARG A 126 -1.36 0.16 39.47
CA ARG A 126 -0.52 -0.56 40.43
C ARG A 126 0.17 -1.76 39.77
N PHE A 127 1.23 -2.26 40.41
CA PHE A 127 2.02 -3.36 39.89
C PHE A 127 2.24 -4.43 40.96
N VAL A 128 2.29 -5.69 40.54
CA VAL A 128 2.63 -6.82 41.41
C VAL A 128 3.77 -7.63 40.79
N ALA A 129 4.63 -8.19 41.63
CA ALA A 129 5.60 -9.21 41.25
C ALA A 129 4.99 -10.60 41.45
N VAL A 130 4.99 -11.42 40.40
CA VAL A 130 4.45 -12.78 40.39
C VAL A 130 5.56 -13.77 40.10
N ARG A 131 5.66 -14.87 40.84
CA ARG A 131 6.68 -15.90 40.60
C ARG A 131 6.57 -16.41 39.16
N GLU A 132 7.69 -16.46 38.43
CA GLU A 132 7.74 -16.76 36.98
C GLU A 132 6.93 -17.99 36.58
N GLN A 133 7.01 -19.07 37.36
CA GLN A 133 6.32 -20.34 37.08
C GLN A 133 4.78 -20.24 37.06
N LEU A 134 4.21 -19.24 37.75
CA LEU A 134 2.77 -18.98 37.80
C LEU A 134 2.28 -18.14 36.62
N ALA A 135 3.20 -17.45 35.94
CA ALA A 135 2.88 -16.61 34.80
C ALA A 135 3.04 -17.36 33.47
N ARG A 136 2.33 -16.87 32.46
CA ARG A 136 2.55 -17.19 31.05
C ARG A 136 2.84 -15.89 30.34
N THR A 137 3.91 -15.85 29.56
CA THR A 137 4.39 -14.65 28.88
C THR A 137 4.47 -14.86 27.37
N SER A 138 4.46 -13.77 26.62
CA SER A 138 4.64 -13.76 25.17
C SER A 138 5.33 -12.49 24.73
N GLY A 139 6.01 -12.54 23.57
CA GLY A 139 6.81 -11.43 23.08
C GLY A 139 8.05 -11.17 23.95
N MET A 140 8.40 -9.90 24.13
CA MET A 140 9.54 -9.49 24.94
C MET A 140 9.26 -9.68 26.45
N PRO A 141 10.31 -9.79 27.29
CA PRO A 141 10.16 -9.63 28.73
C PRO A 141 9.48 -8.28 29.05
N LEU A 142 8.50 -8.28 29.97
CA LEU A 142 7.66 -7.10 30.20
C LEU A 142 8.46 -5.85 30.59
N ILE A 143 9.46 -5.98 31.46
CA ILE A 143 10.38 -4.88 31.82
C ILE A 143 11.15 -4.37 30.59
N ALA A 144 11.58 -5.25 29.67
CA ALA A 144 12.29 -4.84 28.46
C ALA A 144 11.37 -4.08 27.50
N ALA A 145 10.12 -4.53 27.33
CA ALA A 145 9.11 -3.84 26.56
C ALA A 145 8.80 -2.45 27.15
N LEU A 146 8.61 -2.35 28.47
CA LEU A 146 8.46 -1.06 29.14
C LEU A 146 9.70 -0.20 28.96
N ARG A 147 10.91 -0.74 29.12
CA ARG A 147 12.16 0.00 28.96
C ARG A 147 12.31 0.61 27.56
N SER A 148 11.82 -0.06 26.52
CA SER A 148 11.86 0.48 25.15
C SER A 148 10.89 1.64 24.88
N GLN A 149 9.92 1.89 25.76
CA GLN A 149 8.84 2.87 25.54
C GLN A 149 8.72 3.92 26.64
N ILE A 150 9.05 3.54 27.88
CA ILE A 150 8.99 4.36 29.09
C ILE A 150 10.10 3.92 30.07
N PRO A 151 11.38 4.24 29.76
CA PRO A 151 12.54 3.79 30.54
C PRO A 151 12.44 4.07 32.04
N GLY A 152 11.94 5.26 32.43
CA GLY A 152 11.89 5.69 33.83
C GLY A 152 11.02 4.77 34.70
N LEU A 153 9.83 4.42 34.23
CA LEU A 153 8.97 3.44 34.90
C LEU A 153 9.62 2.04 34.94
N ALA A 154 10.24 1.60 33.84
CA ALA A 154 10.84 0.28 33.75
C ALA A 154 12.00 0.08 34.74
N ASP A 155 12.82 1.12 34.95
CA ASP A 155 13.95 1.07 35.89
C ASP A 155 13.49 0.99 37.34
N ARG A 156 12.45 1.75 37.73
CA ARG A 156 11.87 1.66 39.08
C ARG A 156 11.30 0.27 39.35
N LEU A 157 10.53 -0.28 38.41
CA LEU A 157 9.97 -1.63 38.54
C LEU A 157 11.04 -2.71 38.57
N ALA A 158 12.11 -2.57 37.78
CA ALA A 158 13.23 -3.51 37.78
C ALA A 158 14.00 -3.51 39.11
N ALA A 159 14.13 -2.35 39.77
CA ALA A 159 14.79 -2.24 41.07
C ALA A 159 13.98 -2.89 42.20
N GLU A 160 12.64 -2.90 42.11
CA GLU A 160 11.75 -3.49 43.11
C GLU A 160 11.46 -4.98 42.87
N CYS A 161 11.54 -5.45 41.62
CA CYS A 161 11.18 -6.82 41.26
C CYS A 161 12.23 -7.83 41.75
N PRO A 162 11.87 -8.80 42.61
CA PRO A 162 12.81 -9.81 43.09
C PRO A 162 13.26 -10.76 41.96
N PRO A 163 14.45 -11.38 42.06
CA PRO A 163 14.87 -12.43 41.14
C PRO A 163 13.87 -13.60 41.10
N GLY A 164 13.56 -14.12 39.91
CA GLY A 164 12.59 -15.21 39.70
C GLY A 164 11.12 -14.78 39.71
N PHE A 165 10.85 -13.47 39.65
CA PHE A 165 9.52 -12.90 39.52
C PHE A 165 9.39 -12.10 38.22
N VAL A 166 8.15 -12.02 37.72
CA VAL A 166 7.75 -11.13 36.63
C VAL A 166 6.86 -10.02 37.16
N VAL A 167 7.01 -8.82 36.61
CA VAL A 167 6.12 -7.69 36.90
C VAL A 167 4.83 -7.84 36.12
N VAL A 168 3.70 -7.64 36.80
CA VAL A 168 2.36 -7.65 36.22
C VAL A 168 1.66 -6.32 36.57
N PRO A 169 1.33 -5.49 35.57
CA PRO A 169 0.44 -4.34 35.75
C PRO A 169 -0.98 -4.79 36.12
N VAL A 170 -1.58 -4.15 37.11
CA VAL A 170 -2.89 -4.55 37.65
C VAL A 170 -3.79 -3.32 37.78
N HIS A 171 -4.96 -3.37 37.16
CA HIS A 171 -5.97 -2.32 37.31
C HIS A 171 -6.41 -2.20 38.78
N PRO A 172 -6.74 -1.00 39.30
CA PRO A 172 -7.23 -0.82 40.67
C PRO A 172 -8.41 -1.70 41.04
N CYS A 173 -9.41 -1.79 40.15
CA CYS A 173 -10.57 -2.69 40.32
C CYS A 173 -10.32 -4.16 39.93
N GLN A 174 -9.07 -4.59 39.86
CA GLN A 174 -8.72 -6.01 39.71
C GLN A 174 -8.20 -6.52 41.05
N ASP A 175 -8.99 -7.39 41.67
CA ASP A 175 -8.60 -8.06 42.90
C ASP A 175 -7.48 -9.06 42.60
N VAL A 176 -6.45 -9.03 43.44
CA VAL A 176 -5.29 -9.92 43.39
C VAL A 176 -4.99 -10.38 44.81
N ALA A 177 -5.02 -11.70 45.03
CA ALA A 177 -4.67 -12.30 46.31
C ALA A 177 -3.14 -12.28 46.49
N LEU A 178 -2.66 -11.49 47.45
CA LEU A 178 -1.24 -11.40 47.77
C LEU A 178 -0.77 -12.64 48.56
N SER A 179 0.47 -13.06 48.31
CA SER A 179 1.13 -14.21 48.93
C SER A 179 2.65 -14.11 48.78
N ASP A 180 3.40 -15.09 49.27
CA ASP A 180 4.85 -15.16 49.04
C ASP A 180 5.23 -15.21 47.54
N ASP A 181 4.31 -15.69 46.71
CA ASP A 181 4.45 -15.85 45.26
C ASP A 181 3.83 -14.70 44.45
N VAL A 182 3.07 -13.81 45.09
CA VAL A 182 2.41 -12.65 44.48
C VAL A 182 2.52 -11.45 45.43
N ARG A 183 3.44 -10.53 45.13
CA ARG A 183 3.81 -9.42 46.02
C ARG A 183 3.45 -8.10 45.39
N GLU A 184 2.90 -7.17 46.16
CA GLU A 184 2.66 -5.81 45.68
C GLU A 184 3.98 -5.03 45.61
N LEU A 185 4.15 -4.25 44.54
CA LEU A 185 5.28 -3.36 44.35
C LEU A 185 4.94 -1.96 44.88
N ALA A 186 5.94 -1.20 45.31
CA ALA A 186 5.76 0.15 45.83
C ALA A 186 5.51 1.16 44.70
N THR A 187 6.04 0.89 43.51
CA THR A 187 5.80 1.72 42.33
C THR A 187 4.32 1.67 41.91
N SER A 188 3.72 2.85 41.76
CA SER A 188 2.46 3.09 41.05
C SER A 188 2.63 4.25 40.07
N ILE A 189 1.73 4.39 39.10
CA ILE A 189 1.78 5.49 38.14
C ILE A 189 0.39 5.96 37.72
N ALA A 190 0.22 7.27 37.55
CA ALA A 190 -1.00 7.82 36.97
C ALA A 190 -1.14 7.35 35.51
N ALA A 191 -2.33 6.92 35.14
CA ALA A 191 -2.62 6.41 33.81
C ALA A 191 -3.99 6.90 33.32
N GLU A 192 -4.08 7.28 32.05
CA GLU A 192 -5.35 7.68 31.43
C GLU A 192 -6.12 6.42 30.99
N PRO A 193 -7.30 6.12 31.57
CA PRO A 193 -8.15 5.08 31.02
C PRO A 193 -8.65 5.49 29.64
N LEU A 194 -8.52 4.59 28.68
CA LEU A 194 -9.03 4.75 27.31
C LEU A 194 -10.43 4.13 27.19
N MET A 195 -11.04 4.14 26.00
CA MET A 195 -12.45 3.78 25.80
C MET A 195 -12.80 2.33 26.18
N SER A 196 -11.81 1.44 26.20
CA SER A 196 -11.99 0.05 26.67
C SER A 196 -12.03 -0.08 28.19
N VAL A 197 -11.84 1.02 28.93
CA VAL A 197 -11.63 1.16 30.39
C VAL A 197 -10.33 0.51 30.88
N ARG A 198 -10.05 -0.70 30.42
CA ARG A 198 -8.90 -1.51 30.85
C ARG A 198 -7.62 -1.32 30.04
N THR A 199 -7.68 -0.59 28.93
CA THR A 199 -6.47 -0.12 28.24
C THR A 199 -6.14 1.26 28.76
N LEU A 200 -4.93 1.39 29.29
CA LEU A 200 -4.47 2.58 29.97
C LEU A 200 -3.31 3.19 29.19
N ARG A 201 -3.37 4.48 28.90
CA ARG A 201 -2.24 5.24 28.39
C ARG A 201 -1.41 5.72 29.58
N VAL A 202 -0.17 5.25 29.64
CA VAL A 202 0.78 5.52 30.72
C VAL A 202 1.92 6.35 30.14
N SER A 203 2.22 7.49 30.74
CA SER A 203 3.31 8.36 30.29
C SER A 203 4.02 9.01 31.45
N ASP A 204 5.31 9.25 31.28
CA ASP A 204 6.15 10.07 32.15
C ASP A 204 7.08 10.94 31.29
N GLU A 205 8.04 11.63 31.89
CA GLU A 205 9.02 12.45 31.19
C GLU A 205 9.92 11.68 30.21
N THR A 206 9.98 10.35 30.31
CA THR A 206 10.85 9.48 29.51
C THR A 206 10.13 8.84 28.33
N GLY A 207 8.80 8.80 28.32
CA GLY A 207 8.05 8.24 27.21
C GLY A 207 6.60 7.88 27.51
N CYS A 208 6.01 7.02 26.67
CA CYS A 208 4.59 6.69 26.69
C CYS A 208 4.34 5.26 26.21
N VAL A 209 3.40 4.56 26.85
CA VAL A 209 3.03 3.18 26.52
C VAL A 209 1.54 2.94 26.78
N HIS A 210 0.92 2.04 26.00
CA HIS A 210 -0.43 1.56 26.28
C HIS A 210 -0.35 0.21 27.01
N ILE A 211 -1.07 0.07 28.13
CA ILE A 211 -1.14 -1.16 28.92
C ILE A 211 -2.59 -1.63 29.01
N LYS A 212 -2.91 -2.74 28.34
CA LYS A 212 -4.23 -3.40 28.42
C LYS A 212 -4.22 -4.39 29.57
N THR A 213 -4.97 -4.10 30.63
CA THR A 213 -5.03 -4.85 31.88
C THR A 213 -6.30 -5.73 31.97
N SER A 214 -6.34 -6.58 32.99
CA SER A 214 -7.56 -7.27 33.41
C SER A 214 -8.36 -6.43 34.39
N VAL A 215 -9.69 -6.62 34.44
CA VAL A 215 -10.59 -5.97 35.41
C VAL A 215 -11.57 -6.97 36.03
N GLY A 216 -11.86 -6.78 37.32
CA GLY A 216 -12.69 -7.69 38.12
C GLY A 216 -14.20 -7.44 38.02
N PHE A 217 -14.67 -6.62 37.07
CA PHE A 217 -16.08 -6.30 36.90
C PHE A 217 -16.56 -6.53 35.46
N GLN A 218 -17.88 -6.57 35.27
CA GLN A 218 -18.48 -6.88 33.99
C GLN A 218 -18.42 -5.68 33.05
N LEU A 219 -17.76 -5.86 31.90
CA LEU A 219 -17.76 -4.91 30.79
C LEU A 219 -18.35 -5.58 29.57
N THR A 220 -19.42 -5.00 29.03
CA THR A 220 -20.18 -5.55 27.89
C THR A 220 -20.46 -7.05 28.08
N GLY A 221 -21.08 -7.41 29.21
CA GLY A 221 -21.61 -8.75 29.46
C GLY A 221 -20.60 -9.86 29.78
N ALA A 222 -19.34 -9.54 30.09
CA ALA A 222 -18.38 -10.51 30.67
C ALA A 222 -17.37 -9.82 31.60
N ILE A 223 -16.86 -10.55 32.60
CA ILE A 223 -15.65 -10.17 33.33
C ILE A 223 -14.45 -10.28 32.37
N ARG A 224 -13.54 -9.31 32.42
CA ARG A 224 -12.55 -9.11 31.35
C ARG A 224 -11.12 -9.36 31.83
N GLY A 225 -10.68 -10.61 31.74
CA GLY A 225 -9.27 -11.01 31.87
C GLY A 225 -8.44 -10.87 30.58
N ILE A 226 -7.16 -11.26 30.65
CA ILE A 226 -6.31 -11.55 29.47
C ILE A 226 -6.52 -13.00 29.03
N SER A 227 -7.14 -13.20 27.87
CA SER A 227 -7.34 -14.53 27.28
C SER A 227 -6.04 -15.11 26.71
N TYR A 228 -6.00 -16.42 26.46
CA TYR A 228 -4.92 -17.04 25.69
C TYR A 228 -4.76 -16.43 24.29
N THR A 229 -5.87 -16.09 23.63
CA THR A 229 -5.83 -15.42 22.31
C THR A 229 -5.24 -14.01 22.39
N ALA A 230 -5.53 -13.25 23.45
CA ALA A 230 -4.93 -11.94 23.66
C ALA A 230 -3.44 -12.05 23.98
N LEU A 231 -3.03 -13.08 24.74
CA LEU A 231 -1.63 -13.37 25.02
C LEU A 231 -0.85 -13.71 23.74
N ALA A 232 -1.48 -14.26 22.70
CA ALA A 232 -0.82 -14.48 21.41
C ALA A 232 -0.51 -13.18 20.63
N GLY A 233 -1.13 -12.05 21.03
CA GLY A 233 -1.07 -10.78 20.31
C GLY A 233 0.34 -10.30 19.94
N PRO A 234 1.33 -10.30 20.85
CA PRO A 234 2.69 -9.88 20.51
C PRO A 234 3.34 -10.69 19.39
N VAL A 235 3.15 -12.01 19.40
CA VAL A 235 3.70 -12.90 18.36
C VAL A 235 3.00 -12.64 17.02
N ILE A 236 1.66 -12.50 17.03
CA ILE A 236 0.90 -12.22 15.80
C ILE A 236 1.28 -10.85 15.24
N ALA A 237 1.45 -9.84 16.10
CA ALA A 237 1.86 -8.49 15.70
C ALA A 237 3.21 -8.51 14.99
N GLU A 238 4.22 -9.15 15.57
CA GLU A 238 5.55 -9.29 14.98
C GLU A 238 5.49 -9.98 13.61
N ARG A 239 4.73 -11.08 13.49
CA ARG A 239 4.59 -11.81 12.21
C ARG A 239 3.80 -11.02 11.17
N ALA A 240 2.79 -10.25 11.58
CA ALA A 240 2.03 -9.38 10.71
C ALA A 240 2.92 -8.23 10.17
N GLU A 241 3.73 -7.60 11.02
CA GLU A 241 4.71 -6.59 10.58
C GLU A 241 5.71 -7.19 9.59
N GLN A 242 6.26 -8.36 9.88
CA GLN A 242 7.19 -9.05 8.98
C GLN A 242 6.53 -9.38 7.63
N LEU A 243 5.27 -9.84 7.64
CA LEU A 243 4.51 -10.05 6.42
C LEU A 243 4.41 -8.74 5.63
N MET A 244 3.99 -7.64 6.28
CA MET A 244 3.82 -6.33 5.62
C MET A 244 5.14 -5.72 5.13
N ARG A 245 6.29 -5.99 5.76
CA ARG A 245 7.62 -5.55 5.29
C ARG A 245 8.19 -6.36 4.13
N THR A 246 7.67 -7.57 3.92
CA THR A 246 8.13 -8.46 2.86
C THR A 246 7.13 -8.57 1.70
N SER A 247 6.04 -7.81 1.75
CA SER A 247 4.94 -7.85 0.78
C SER A 247 4.38 -6.47 0.47
N GLY A 248 3.80 -6.32 -0.71
CA GLY A 248 3.25 -5.05 -1.19
C GLY A 248 1.89 -4.63 -0.61
N ILE A 249 1.67 -4.78 0.69
CA ILE A 249 0.34 -4.59 1.32
C ILE A 249 0.06 -3.11 1.65
N SER A 250 1.01 -2.44 2.31
CA SER A 250 0.77 -1.07 2.81
C SER A 250 1.18 -0.03 1.78
N PRO A 251 0.27 0.83 1.30
CA PRO A 251 0.68 2.04 0.58
C PRO A 251 1.52 2.94 1.49
N TYR A 252 2.18 3.93 0.88
CA TYR A 252 3.03 4.89 1.58
C TYR A 252 2.40 6.29 1.60
N THR A 253 2.66 7.02 2.68
CA THR A 253 2.34 8.43 2.83
C THR A 253 3.39 9.32 2.15
N SER A 254 3.13 10.61 2.02
CA SER A 254 4.07 11.56 1.40
C SER A 254 5.42 11.69 2.12
N ASP A 255 5.51 11.33 3.41
CA ASP A 255 6.74 11.29 4.19
C ASP A 255 7.44 9.92 4.17
N ASP A 256 7.08 9.06 3.22
CA ASP A 256 7.62 7.71 3.01
C ASP A 256 7.45 6.76 4.20
N THR A 257 6.38 6.94 4.97
CA THR A 257 5.98 6.02 6.04
C THR A 257 4.80 5.14 5.60
N PRO A 258 4.63 3.92 6.14
CA PRO A 258 3.47 3.09 5.80
C PRO A 258 2.16 3.77 6.18
N ALA A 259 1.21 3.88 5.25
CA ALA A 259 -0.11 4.45 5.50
C ALA A 259 -1.09 3.44 6.13
N PHE A 260 -0.82 2.14 6.05
CA PHE A 260 -1.55 1.09 6.77
C PHE A 260 -0.60 0.39 7.74
N ARG A 261 -0.99 0.28 9.00
CA ARG A 261 -0.17 -0.28 10.08
C ARG A 261 -1.00 -1.22 10.92
N VAL A 262 -0.33 -2.18 11.54
CA VAL A 262 -0.89 -2.96 12.65
C VAL A 262 -0.25 -2.48 13.95
N ALA A 263 -1.00 -2.51 15.05
CA ALA A 263 -0.46 -2.08 16.34
C ALA A 263 0.66 -3.00 16.82
N ARG A 264 1.65 -2.45 17.51
CA ARG A 264 2.80 -3.21 18.02
C ARG A 264 2.57 -3.62 19.46
N ASP A 265 2.06 -4.84 19.64
CA ASP A 265 2.01 -5.50 20.94
C ASP A 265 3.41 -6.05 21.25
N LEU A 266 4.10 -5.49 22.25
CA LEU A 266 5.50 -5.81 22.54
C LEU A 266 5.64 -7.00 23.48
N ALA A 267 4.74 -7.08 24.47
CA ALA A 267 4.80 -8.10 25.52
C ALA A 267 3.41 -8.41 26.05
N GLY A 268 3.22 -9.65 26.50
CA GLY A 268 2.04 -10.09 27.19
C GLY A 268 2.39 -10.90 28.43
N VAL A 269 1.59 -10.75 29.49
CA VAL A 269 1.65 -11.58 30.70
C VAL A 269 0.25 -11.97 31.14
N ARG A 270 0.08 -13.23 31.52
CA ARG A 270 -1.16 -13.80 32.02
C ARG A 270 -0.89 -14.68 33.23
N VAL A 271 -1.68 -14.49 34.29
CA VAL A 271 -1.64 -15.28 35.53
C VAL A 271 -3.01 -15.93 35.72
N PRO A 272 -3.11 -17.26 35.57
CA PRO A 272 -4.36 -17.99 35.82
C PRO A 272 -4.77 -17.90 37.30
N GLN A 273 -6.07 -17.87 37.57
CA GLN A 273 -6.65 -17.91 38.91
C GLN A 273 -7.46 -19.19 39.12
N ALA A 274 -7.66 -19.58 40.39
CA ALA A 274 -8.33 -20.83 40.75
C ALA A 274 -9.85 -20.84 40.42
N ASP A 275 -10.45 -19.67 40.30
CA ASP A 275 -11.86 -19.46 39.90
C ASP A 275 -12.09 -19.60 38.38
N GLY A 276 -11.04 -19.92 37.62
CA GLY A 276 -11.08 -20.04 36.16
C GLY A 276 -10.83 -18.71 35.42
N ASN A 277 -10.75 -17.58 36.13
CA ASN A 277 -10.38 -16.29 35.56
C ASN A 277 -8.85 -16.16 35.44
N SER A 278 -8.41 -14.99 34.98
CA SER A 278 -6.99 -14.64 34.95
C SER A 278 -6.82 -13.14 34.97
N PHE A 279 -5.77 -12.68 35.65
CA PHE A 279 -5.29 -11.31 35.53
C PHE A 279 -3.98 -11.25 34.73
N GLY A 280 -3.61 -10.07 34.28
CA GLY A 280 -2.46 -9.90 33.39
C GLY A 280 -2.53 -8.60 32.61
N ALA A 281 -1.55 -8.41 31.73
CA ALA A 281 -1.47 -7.25 30.87
C ALA A 281 -0.87 -7.53 29.50
N ILE A 282 -1.23 -6.70 28.52
CA ILE A 282 -0.53 -6.56 27.23
C ILE A 282 0.08 -5.16 27.16
N VAL A 283 1.36 -5.08 26.81
CA VAL A 283 2.11 -3.84 26.61
C VAL A 283 2.18 -3.54 25.12
N ARG A 284 1.77 -2.33 24.73
CA ARG A 284 1.60 -1.91 23.34
C ARG A 284 2.25 -0.54 23.10
N VAL A 285 2.89 -0.37 21.95
CA VAL A 285 3.30 0.94 21.44
C VAL A 285 2.05 1.79 21.16
N PRO A 286 1.92 2.99 21.73
CA PRO A 286 0.77 3.87 21.47
C PRO A 286 0.61 4.14 19.97
N PRO A 287 -0.53 3.80 19.34
CA PRO A 287 -0.78 4.19 17.97
C PRO A 287 -0.95 5.71 17.89
N GLN A 288 -0.51 6.30 16.78
CA GLN A 288 -0.74 7.71 16.50
C GLN A 288 -2.14 7.90 15.89
N GLY A 289 -2.78 9.03 16.16
CA GLY A 289 -4.09 9.39 15.63
C GLY A 289 -5.27 9.17 16.60
N ILE A 290 -6.47 9.19 16.04
CA ILE A 290 -7.75 9.19 16.76
C ILE A 290 -8.49 7.89 16.44
N PRO A 291 -9.00 7.12 17.42
CA PRO A 291 -9.85 5.97 17.10
C PRO A 291 -11.09 6.41 16.33
N ALA A 292 -11.45 5.66 15.28
CA ALA A 292 -12.62 5.96 14.46
C ALA A 292 -13.92 6.02 15.29
N ALA A 293 -13.99 5.30 16.43
CA ALA A 293 -15.09 5.41 17.38
C ALA A 293 -15.25 6.81 18.01
N ALA A 294 -14.16 7.58 18.14
CA ALA A 294 -14.23 8.96 18.58
C ALA A 294 -14.72 9.89 17.47
N LEU A 295 -14.47 9.57 16.19
CA LEU A 295 -15.03 10.33 15.06
C LEU A 295 -16.56 10.20 14.98
N LEU A 296 -17.12 9.10 15.49
CA LEU A 296 -18.57 8.90 15.63
C LEU A 296 -19.19 9.73 16.76
N ALA A 297 -18.38 10.28 17.67
CA ALA A 297 -18.87 11.02 18.83
C ALA A 297 -19.16 12.49 18.49
N THR A 298 -19.95 13.12 19.34
CA THR A 298 -20.21 14.56 19.32
C THR A 298 -19.12 15.29 20.09
N ASN A 299 -18.63 16.37 19.52
CA ASN A 299 -17.72 17.31 20.17
C ASN A 299 -18.47 18.06 21.28
N PRO A 300 -18.10 17.89 22.56
CA PRO A 300 -18.84 18.51 23.66
C PRO A 300 -18.64 20.03 23.75
N LEU A 301 -17.68 20.60 23.00
CA LEU A 301 -17.41 22.03 22.99
C LEU A 301 -18.20 22.77 21.90
N THR A 302 -18.48 22.12 20.77
CA THR A 302 -19.18 22.72 19.62
C THR A 302 -20.60 22.19 19.46
N GLY A 303 -20.88 20.96 19.91
CA GLY A 303 -22.14 20.26 19.68
C GLY A 303 -22.21 19.51 18.34
N GLU A 304 -21.18 19.62 17.50
CA GLU A 304 -21.12 18.98 16.17
C GLU A 304 -20.48 17.59 16.23
N ASN A 305 -20.73 16.74 15.23
CA ASN A 305 -20.07 15.45 15.12
C ASN A 305 -18.59 15.61 14.67
N PHE A 306 -17.66 14.88 15.31
CA PHE A 306 -16.23 15.01 14.98
C PHE A 306 -15.91 14.66 13.53
N PHE A 307 -16.50 13.60 12.97
CA PHE A 307 -16.28 13.26 11.57
C PHE A 307 -16.78 14.37 10.62
N ALA A 308 -17.96 14.94 10.89
CA ALA A 308 -18.47 16.07 10.12
C ALA A 308 -17.55 17.31 10.20
N GLU A 309 -17.01 17.64 11.37
CA GLU A 309 -16.04 18.74 11.53
C GLU A 309 -14.77 18.50 10.71
N PHE A 310 -14.16 17.31 10.81
CA PHE A 310 -12.94 17.00 10.06
C PHE A 310 -13.17 16.88 8.55
N LEU A 311 -14.34 16.41 8.12
CA LEU A 311 -14.72 16.39 6.70
C LEU A 311 -14.88 17.82 6.16
N ALA A 312 -15.47 18.73 6.95
CA ALA A 312 -15.57 20.13 6.57
C ALA A 312 -14.19 20.80 6.53
N GLU A 313 -13.31 20.51 7.49
CA GLU A 313 -11.93 21.00 7.53
C GLU A 313 -11.13 20.54 6.29
N SER A 314 -11.35 19.30 5.83
CA SER A 314 -10.63 18.74 4.69
C SER A 314 -11.02 19.36 3.34
N GLY A 315 -12.18 20.02 3.27
CA GLY A 315 -12.77 20.54 2.03
C GLY A 315 -13.12 19.46 1.01
N ALA A 316 -13.26 18.21 1.45
CA ALA A 316 -13.54 17.06 0.60
C ALA A 316 -15.05 16.74 0.56
N THR A 317 -15.50 16.15 -0.53
CA THR A 317 -16.78 15.44 -0.54
C THR A 317 -16.68 14.13 0.25
N PRO A 318 -17.81 13.59 0.76
CA PRO A 318 -17.81 12.26 1.37
C PRO A 318 -17.17 11.18 0.50
N ALA A 319 -17.45 11.19 -0.80
CA ALA A 319 -16.94 10.18 -1.74
C ALA A 319 -15.40 10.21 -1.82
N GLU A 320 -14.79 11.39 -1.90
CA GLU A 320 -13.32 11.53 -1.92
C GLU A 320 -12.69 11.08 -0.60
N TRP A 321 -13.29 11.43 0.53
CA TRP A 321 -12.77 11.05 1.86
C TRP A 321 -12.82 9.53 2.07
N PHE A 322 -13.93 8.87 1.68
CA PHE A 322 -14.08 7.42 1.79
C PHE A 322 -13.24 6.65 0.76
N ASP A 323 -13.01 7.20 -0.43
CA ASP A 323 -12.07 6.60 -1.38
C ASP A 323 -10.63 6.62 -0.84
N ARG A 324 -10.23 7.73 -0.21
CA ARG A 324 -8.94 7.79 0.49
C ARG A 324 -8.87 6.75 1.60
N LEU A 325 -9.91 6.64 2.43
CA LEU A 325 -9.98 5.60 3.47
C LEU A 325 -9.91 4.19 2.87
N SER A 326 -10.58 3.94 1.74
CA SER A 326 -10.53 2.66 1.02
C SER A 326 -9.11 2.28 0.64
N THR A 327 -8.35 3.24 0.11
CA THR A 327 -6.96 3.06 -0.31
C THR A 327 -6.04 2.69 0.85
N ILE A 328 -6.22 3.29 2.04
CA ILE A 328 -5.31 3.10 3.18
C ILE A 328 -5.81 2.11 4.24
N LEU A 329 -7.06 1.64 4.18
CA LEU A 329 -7.63 0.68 5.14
C LEU A 329 -8.24 -0.54 4.45
N ILE A 330 -9.21 -0.33 3.55
CA ILE A 330 -10.01 -1.43 3.00
C ILE A 330 -9.17 -2.33 2.10
N GLN A 331 -8.47 -1.74 1.12
CA GLN A 331 -7.65 -2.52 0.19
C GLN A 331 -6.50 -3.25 0.91
N PRO A 332 -5.70 -2.61 1.79
CA PRO A 332 -4.67 -3.31 2.55
C PRO A 332 -5.21 -4.42 3.44
N ALA A 333 -6.36 -4.22 4.09
CA ALA A 333 -6.97 -5.24 4.95
C ALA A 333 -7.47 -6.46 4.16
N LEU A 334 -8.04 -6.24 2.96
CA LEU A 334 -8.39 -7.34 2.04
C LEU A 334 -7.15 -8.07 1.54
N THR A 335 -6.09 -7.35 1.16
CA THR A 335 -4.84 -7.98 0.73
C THR A 335 -4.18 -8.77 1.86
N LEU A 336 -4.29 -8.30 3.11
CA LEU A 336 -3.81 -9.03 4.28
C LEU A 336 -4.61 -10.33 4.49
N LEU A 337 -5.92 -10.31 4.27
CA LEU A 337 -6.77 -11.51 4.27
C LEU A 337 -6.36 -12.48 3.15
N ASP A 338 -6.08 -11.99 1.94
CA ASP A 338 -5.59 -12.81 0.82
C ASP A 338 -4.27 -13.53 1.17
N GLN A 339 -3.43 -12.89 1.98
CA GLN A 339 -2.22 -13.52 2.52
C GLN A 339 -2.51 -14.50 3.66
N GLY A 340 -3.68 -14.42 4.30
CA GLY A 340 -4.15 -15.33 5.33
C GLY A 340 -4.37 -14.73 6.71
N LEU A 341 -4.35 -13.40 6.86
CA LEU A 341 -4.54 -12.72 8.13
C LEU A 341 -5.68 -11.69 8.06
N ALA A 342 -6.75 -11.94 8.79
CA ALA A 342 -7.88 -11.02 8.90
C ALA A 342 -7.82 -10.26 10.23
N MET A 343 -7.65 -8.94 10.15
CA MET A 343 -7.74 -8.06 11.31
C MET A 343 -9.20 -7.74 11.64
N GLU A 344 -9.46 -7.16 12.82
CA GLU A 344 -10.80 -6.73 13.25
C GLU A 344 -10.85 -5.18 13.34
N PRO A 345 -10.92 -4.47 12.20
CA PRO A 345 -10.88 -3.00 12.13
C PRO A 345 -12.22 -2.36 12.52
N HIS A 346 -12.71 -2.66 13.73
CA HIS A 346 -13.90 -2.00 14.27
C HIS A 346 -13.57 -0.57 14.71
N PRO A 347 -14.56 0.34 14.89
CA PRO A 347 -14.30 1.74 15.22
C PRO A 347 -13.35 1.98 16.41
N GLN A 348 -13.42 1.17 17.47
CA GLN A 348 -12.52 1.30 18.62
C GLN A 348 -11.10 0.75 18.38
N ASN A 349 -10.87 -0.04 17.33
CA ASN A 349 -9.60 -0.68 17.00
C ASN A 349 -8.90 -0.03 15.81
N THR A 350 -9.63 0.73 15.01
CA THR A 350 -9.09 1.48 13.88
C THR A 350 -8.72 2.88 14.36
N VAL A 351 -7.43 3.21 14.40
CA VAL A 351 -6.92 4.53 14.75
C VAL A 351 -6.53 5.25 13.46
N ILE A 352 -7.12 6.41 13.21
CA ILE A 352 -6.92 7.19 11.98
C ILE A 352 -6.11 8.44 12.33
N GLU A 353 -4.98 8.60 11.65
CA GLU A 353 -4.20 9.83 11.65
C GLU A 353 -4.83 10.78 10.63
N LEU A 354 -5.26 11.95 11.08
CA LEU A 354 -5.80 13.01 10.23
C LEU A 354 -4.76 14.11 10.05
N ARG A 355 -4.60 14.62 8.82
CA ARG A 355 -3.84 15.86 8.53
C ARG A 355 -4.75 16.79 7.74
N ASN A 356 -5.02 17.98 8.30
CA ASN A 356 -5.98 18.94 7.71
C ASN A 356 -7.32 18.26 7.36
N GLY A 357 -7.89 17.50 8.30
CA GLY A 357 -9.12 16.72 8.11
C GLY A 357 -9.03 15.44 7.23
N TRP A 358 -7.94 15.23 6.48
CA TRP A 358 -7.78 14.08 5.56
C TRP A 358 -7.21 12.82 6.24
N PRO A 359 -7.67 11.60 5.86
CA PRO A 359 -7.06 10.34 6.30
C PRO A 359 -5.64 10.22 5.76
N TYR A 360 -4.67 10.34 6.67
CA TYR A 360 -3.26 10.29 6.35
C TYR A 360 -2.72 8.86 6.43
N ALA A 361 -2.94 8.20 7.58
CA ALA A 361 -2.56 6.83 7.86
C ALA A 361 -3.56 6.17 8.82
N VAL A 362 -3.55 4.84 8.87
CA VAL A 362 -4.42 4.03 9.72
C VAL A 362 -3.61 2.95 10.44
N THR A 363 -3.86 2.81 11.74
CA THR A 363 -3.35 1.69 12.54
C THR A 363 -4.50 0.84 13.07
N VAL A 364 -4.49 -0.46 12.77
CA VAL A 364 -5.47 -1.43 13.33
C VAL A 364 -4.87 -2.14 14.54
N ARG A 365 -5.53 -2.05 15.70
CA ARG A 365 -5.09 -2.63 16.98
C ARG A 365 -5.94 -3.83 17.41
N ASP A 366 -5.41 -4.57 18.40
CA ASP A 366 -6.03 -5.75 19.05
C ASP A 366 -6.10 -7.04 18.19
N PHE A 367 -5.12 -7.92 18.40
CA PHE A 367 -5.04 -9.23 17.75
C PHE A 367 -5.86 -10.32 18.46
N GLY A 368 -6.43 -10.05 19.64
CA GLY A 368 -7.18 -11.07 20.38
C GLY A 368 -8.43 -11.58 19.66
N GLY A 369 -8.88 -10.86 18.62
CA GLY A 369 -10.03 -11.18 17.78
C GLY A 369 -9.71 -11.41 16.29
N CYS A 370 -8.43 -11.40 15.89
CA CYS A 370 -8.04 -11.61 14.48
C CYS A 370 -8.32 -13.06 14.02
N ARG A 371 -8.14 -13.33 12.72
CA ARG A 371 -8.21 -14.68 12.15
C ARG A 371 -6.99 -14.98 11.31
N ILE A 372 -6.49 -16.20 11.44
CA ILE A 372 -5.41 -16.77 10.64
C ILE A 372 -6.04 -17.92 9.84
N VAL A 373 -5.99 -17.79 8.52
CA VAL A 373 -6.55 -18.78 7.60
C VAL A 373 -5.59 -19.96 7.51
N ARG A 374 -6.00 -21.14 7.97
CA ARG A 374 -5.10 -22.31 8.14
C ARG A 374 -4.37 -22.70 6.85
N ASP A 375 -5.10 -22.76 5.75
CA ASP A 375 -4.58 -23.26 4.46
C ASP A 375 -3.93 -22.17 3.60
N SER A 376 -3.73 -20.97 4.15
CA SER A 376 -3.06 -19.86 3.47
C SER A 376 -1.54 -19.92 3.61
N ALA A 377 -0.83 -19.14 2.79
CA ALA A 377 0.62 -18.99 2.89
C ALA A 377 1.05 -18.51 4.29
N PHE A 378 0.35 -17.53 4.88
CA PHE A 378 0.65 -17.06 6.23
C PHE A 378 0.34 -18.11 7.32
N GLY A 379 -0.75 -18.86 7.16
CA GLY A 379 -1.14 -19.94 8.07
C GLY A 379 -0.17 -21.11 8.09
N GLN A 380 0.47 -21.40 6.95
CA GLN A 380 1.44 -22.49 6.82
C GLN A 380 2.90 -22.06 7.10
N ARG A 381 3.19 -20.76 7.01
CA ARG A 381 4.56 -20.22 7.16
C ARG A 381 5.11 -20.31 8.59
N TYR A 382 4.24 -20.30 9.60
CA TYR A 382 4.64 -20.30 11.00
C TYR A 382 3.93 -21.43 11.76
N ASP A 383 4.54 -21.91 12.84
CA ASP A 383 3.90 -22.89 13.73
C ASP A 383 2.89 -22.19 14.66
N TRP A 384 1.62 -22.35 14.33
CA TRP A 384 0.50 -21.86 15.12
C TRP A 384 -0.12 -22.92 16.04
N GLY A 385 0.58 -24.04 16.31
CA GLY A 385 0.04 -25.15 17.11
C GLY A 385 -0.45 -24.74 18.51
N PHE A 386 0.13 -23.71 19.11
CA PHE A 386 -0.31 -23.15 20.40
C PHE A 386 -1.67 -22.43 20.35
N LEU A 387 -2.20 -22.17 19.15
CA LEU A 387 -3.52 -21.59 18.90
C LEU A 387 -4.57 -22.66 18.57
N GLU A 388 -4.22 -23.94 18.56
CA GLU A 388 -5.19 -25.00 18.26
C GLU A 388 -6.37 -25.01 19.24
N GLY A 389 -7.56 -25.24 18.70
CA GLY A 389 -8.82 -25.16 19.44
C GLY A 389 -9.27 -23.73 19.79
N THR A 390 -8.53 -22.69 19.40
CA THR A 390 -8.97 -21.30 19.55
C THR A 390 -9.70 -20.81 18.29
N ALA A 391 -10.52 -19.77 18.44
CA ALA A 391 -11.19 -19.12 17.32
C ALA A 391 -10.24 -18.30 16.42
N LEU A 392 -8.95 -18.17 16.76
CA LEU A 392 -7.99 -17.44 15.93
C LEU A 392 -7.62 -18.21 14.66
N LEU A 393 -7.66 -19.54 14.68
CA LEU A 393 -7.44 -20.36 13.48
C LEU A 393 -8.79 -20.70 12.84
N SER A 394 -9.02 -20.25 11.61
CA SER A 394 -10.31 -20.45 10.92
C SER A 394 -10.15 -20.75 9.42
N ASP A 395 -11.26 -21.05 8.77
CA ASP A 395 -11.38 -20.99 7.32
C ASP A 395 -11.44 -19.53 6.82
N HIS A 396 -11.37 -19.38 5.50
CA HIS A 396 -11.38 -18.10 4.82
C HIS A 396 -12.72 -17.35 4.97
N ASP A 397 -13.86 -18.04 4.88
CA ASP A 397 -15.18 -17.40 4.93
C ASP A 397 -15.47 -16.77 6.31
N THR A 398 -15.11 -17.49 7.37
CA THR A 398 -15.16 -16.99 8.74
C THR A 398 -14.25 -15.78 8.93
N ALA A 399 -13.04 -15.83 8.36
CA ALA A 399 -12.08 -14.73 8.40
C ALA A 399 -12.59 -13.51 7.64
N TYR A 400 -13.19 -13.72 6.48
CA TYR A 400 -13.80 -12.70 5.64
C TYR A 400 -14.93 -11.98 6.37
N ASP A 401 -15.91 -12.70 6.94
CA ASP A 401 -17.00 -12.06 7.69
C ASP A 401 -16.52 -11.31 8.93
N LYS A 402 -15.49 -11.86 9.59
CA LYS A 402 -14.84 -11.24 10.74
C LYS A 402 -14.09 -9.95 10.39
N LEU A 403 -13.70 -9.77 9.12
CA LEU A 403 -13.13 -8.54 8.59
C LEU A 403 -14.19 -7.57 8.07
N ILE A 404 -15.10 -8.02 7.20
CA ILE A 404 -16.05 -7.15 6.49
C ILE A 404 -17.05 -6.50 7.45
N TYR A 405 -17.60 -7.25 8.41
CA TYR A 405 -18.58 -6.71 9.36
C TYR A 405 -18.03 -5.49 10.14
N PRO A 406 -16.91 -5.59 10.87
CA PRO A 406 -16.40 -4.44 11.62
C PRO A 406 -15.93 -3.31 10.71
N MET A 407 -15.34 -3.61 9.55
CA MET A 407 -14.78 -2.62 8.62
C MET A 407 -15.86 -1.82 7.88
N ILE A 408 -16.83 -2.52 7.30
CA ILE A 408 -17.82 -1.89 6.42
C ILE A 408 -19.09 -1.57 7.20
N THR A 409 -19.69 -2.58 7.82
CA THR A 409 -21.00 -2.44 8.46
C THR A 409 -20.96 -1.60 9.73
N ASN A 410 -19.88 -1.68 10.52
CA ASN A 410 -19.76 -0.90 11.76
C ASN A 410 -18.97 0.41 11.58
N LEU A 411 -17.88 0.39 10.82
CA LEU A 411 -17.02 1.56 10.66
C LEU A 411 -17.48 2.48 9.53
N VAL A 412 -17.50 2.01 8.28
CA VAL A 412 -17.88 2.88 7.13
C VAL A 412 -19.32 3.35 7.25
N LEU A 413 -20.28 2.43 7.38
CA LEU A 413 -21.69 2.81 7.52
C LEU A 413 -21.96 3.57 8.82
N GLY A 414 -21.20 3.29 9.88
CA GLY A 414 -21.30 4.04 11.13
C GLY A 414 -20.88 5.51 10.97
N LEU A 415 -19.80 5.78 10.23
CA LEU A 415 -19.36 7.14 9.91
C LEU A 415 -20.39 7.86 9.04
N CYS A 416 -20.96 7.18 8.04
CA CYS A 416 -22.05 7.73 7.23
C CYS A 416 -23.26 8.10 8.09
N GLU A 417 -23.71 7.19 8.95
CA GLU A 417 -24.85 7.39 9.86
C GLU A 417 -24.60 8.55 10.83
N ALA A 418 -23.41 8.63 11.43
CA ALA A 418 -23.06 9.66 12.40
C ALA A 418 -22.98 11.08 11.80
N ALA A 419 -22.59 11.20 10.53
CA ALA A 419 -22.50 12.48 9.82
C ALA A 419 -23.72 12.77 8.92
N GLY A 420 -24.75 11.91 8.91
CA GLY A 420 -25.93 12.09 8.06
C GLY A 420 -25.66 11.97 6.55
N ILE A 421 -24.65 11.20 6.16
CA ILE A 421 -24.26 10.97 4.77
C ILE A 421 -25.01 9.74 4.25
N ASP A 422 -25.63 9.86 3.07
CA ASP A 422 -26.23 8.73 2.38
C ASP A 422 -25.13 7.81 1.81
N PRO A 423 -25.03 6.53 2.23
CA PRO A 423 -24.07 5.58 1.67
C PRO A 423 -24.20 5.37 0.16
N GLY A 424 -25.36 5.68 -0.45
CA GLY A 424 -25.55 5.65 -1.90
C GLY A 424 -24.74 6.70 -2.66
N THR A 425 -24.22 7.72 -1.98
CA THR A 425 -23.42 8.81 -2.56
C THR A 425 -21.91 8.53 -2.56
N ILE A 426 -21.48 7.45 -1.89
CA ILE A 426 -20.09 6.97 -1.92
C ILE A 426 -20.00 5.77 -2.85
N ALA A 427 -18.80 5.38 -3.27
CA ALA A 427 -18.59 4.18 -4.07
C ALA A 427 -17.33 3.45 -3.61
N LEU A 428 -17.44 2.14 -3.38
CA LEU A 428 -16.34 1.30 -2.91
C LEU A 428 -16.33 0.00 -3.71
N ASP A 429 -15.13 -0.44 -4.09
CA ASP A 429 -14.95 -1.66 -4.87
C ASP A 429 -14.63 -2.89 -4.02
N ASN A 430 -14.82 -4.06 -4.63
CA ASN A 430 -14.53 -5.37 -4.04
C ASN A 430 -15.37 -5.65 -2.78
N LEU A 431 -16.55 -5.03 -2.66
CA LEU A 431 -17.52 -5.33 -1.62
C LEU A 431 -18.59 -6.30 -2.13
N PRO A 432 -19.08 -7.22 -1.29
CA PRO A 432 -20.12 -8.16 -1.70
C PRO A 432 -21.47 -7.44 -1.81
N PRO A 433 -22.42 -7.97 -2.60
CA PRO A 433 -23.76 -7.41 -2.69
C PRO A 433 -24.54 -7.53 -1.38
N MET A 434 -24.14 -8.47 -0.52
CA MET A 434 -24.73 -8.69 0.81
C MET A 434 -23.64 -8.58 1.88
N LEU A 435 -23.82 -7.69 2.85
CA LEU A 435 -22.88 -7.49 3.96
C LEU A 435 -23.28 -8.37 5.16
N PRO A 436 -22.31 -8.96 5.88
CA PRO A 436 -22.57 -9.56 7.19
C PRO A 436 -22.95 -8.49 8.21
N ARG A 437 -23.98 -8.75 9.02
CA ARG A 437 -24.35 -7.97 10.20
C ARG A 437 -24.43 -8.91 11.39
N LYS A 438 -23.60 -8.67 12.41
CA LYS A 438 -23.53 -9.53 13.59
C LYS A 438 -24.76 -9.38 14.48
N ARG A 439 -25.30 -10.51 14.94
CA ARG A 439 -26.46 -10.60 15.85
C ARG A 439 -26.04 -10.44 17.31
N MET A 440 -25.50 -9.27 17.66
CA MET A 440 -24.89 -9.03 18.98
C MET A 440 -25.89 -9.21 20.12
N PHE A 441 -27.11 -8.70 20.00
CA PHE A 441 -28.13 -8.87 21.02
C PHE A 441 -28.71 -10.29 21.03
N GLY A 442 -28.89 -10.91 19.86
CA GLY A 442 -29.29 -12.31 19.71
C GLY A 442 -28.32 -13.27 20.41
N MET A 443 -27.02 -13.07 20.22
CA MET A 443 -25.97 -13.81 20.92
C MET A 443 -26.02 -13.63 22.44
N ARG A 444 -26.40 -12.43 22.93
CA ARG A 444 -26.59 -12.19 24.37
C ARG A 444 -27.75 -12.98 24.94
N LEU A 445 -28.85 -13.02 24.17
CA LEU A 445 -30.04 -13.78 24.50
C LEU A 445 -29.75 -15.28 24.47
N SER A 446 -29.04 -15.81 23.47
CA SER A 446 -28.69 -17.24 23.43
C SER A 446 -27.73 -17.65 24.56
N GLY A 447 -26.99 -16.69 25.14
CA GLY A 447 -25.93 -16.94 26.11
C GLY A 447 -24.61 -17.36 25.47
N ALA A 448 -24.57 -17.45 24.14
CA ALA A 448 -23.38 -17.73 23.38
C ALA A 448 -22.58 -16.44 23.13
N VAL A 449 -21.83 -16.04 24.15
CA VAL A 449 -21.03 -14.81 24.09
C VAL A 449 -19.82 -14.91 23.15
N THR A 450 -19.43 -16.15 22.81
CA THR A 450 -18.25 -16.50 22.01
C THR A 450 -18.57 -16.95 20.58
N GLU A 451 -19.82 -17.31 20.29
CA GLU A 451 -20.24 -17.70 18.95
C GLU A 451 -20.19 -16.52 17.98
N GLN A 452 -20.12 -16.78 16.67
CA GLN A 452 -20.26 -15.75 15.65
C GLN A 452 -21.57 -16.03 14.91
N ASP A 453 -22.55 -15.14 15.05
CA ASP A 453 -23.84 -15.26 14.38
C ASP A 453 -24.11 -13.98 13.58
N TYR A 454 -24.48 -14.14 12.30
CA TYR A 454 -24.62 -13.05 11.34
C TYR A 454 -25.92 -13.20 10.54
N VAL A 455 -26.61 -12.09 10.32
CA VAL A 455 -27.57 -11.95 9.23
C VAL A 455 -26.92 -11.27 8.03
N ARG A 456 -27.50 -11.41 6.84
CA ARG A 456 -27.02 -10.77 5.61
C ARG A 456 -27.94 -9.62 5.25
N ILE A 457 -27.36 -8.44 5.03
CA ILE A 457 -28.11 -7.24 4.61
C ILE A 457 -27.67 -6.81 3.20
N PRO A 458 -28.56 -6.23 2.39
CA PRO A 458 -28.15 -5.61 1.14
C PRO A 458 -27.05 -4.56 1.39
N ASN A 459 -26.03 -4.54 0.54
CA ASN A 459 -24.99 -3.54 0.58
C ASN A 459 -25.56 -2.20 0.04
N PRO A 460 -25.66 -1.14 0.88
CA PRO A 460 -26.18 0.14 0.42
C PRO A 460 -25.14 0.97 -0.35
N ILE A 461 -23.88 0.52 -0.40
CA ILE A 461 -22.79 1.20 -1.09
C ILE A 461 -22.73 0.66 -2.52
N PRO A 462 -22.97 1.50 -3.56
CA PRO A 462 -22.87 1.06 -4.94
C PRO A 462 -21.44 0.67 -5.31
N PRO A 463 -21.26 -0.27 -6.25
CA PRO A 463 -19.95 -0.53 -6.83
C PRO A 463 -19.51 0.71 -7.62
N VAL A 464 -18.21 0.87 -7.85
CA VAL A 464 -17.71 1.98 -8.66
C VAL A 464 -18.18 1.80 -10.11
N PRO A 465 -18.93 2.76 -10.69
CA PRO A 465 -19.39 2.63 -12.07
C PRO A 465 -18.22 2.50 -13.04
N LEU A 466 -18.33 1.53 -13.95
CA LEU A 466 -17.36 1.28 -15.01
C LEU A 466 -17.83 1.97 -16.29
N VAL A 467 -16.96 2.79 -16.89
CA VAL A 467 -17.18 3.35 -18.22
C VAL A 467 -16.61 2.38 -19.24
N ASP A 468 -17.35 2.11 -20.32
CA ASP A 468 -16.85 1.33 -21.45
C ASP A 468 -15.98 2.22 -22.34
N GLU A 469 -14.67 1.99 -22.27
CA GLU A 469 -13.66 2.76 -23.01
C GLU A 469 -13.31 2.13 -24.37
N LEU A 470 -13.95 1.02 -24.74
CA LEU A 470 -13.70 0.36 -26.03
C LEU A 470 -13.97 1.26 -27.25
N PRO A 471 -15.04 2.07 -27.31
CA PRO A 471 -15.29 2.95 -28.45
C PRO A 471 -14.16 3.97 -28.65
N TRP A 472 -13.76 4.66 -27.58
CA TRP A 472 -12.66 5.63 -27.61
C TRP A 472 -11.34 4.97 -28.01
N ALA A 473 -11.02 3.82 -27.42
CA ALA A 473 -9.77 3.13 -27.73
C ALA A 473 -9.70 2.67 -29.20
N ARG A 474 -10.83 2.23 -29.77
CA ARG A 474 -10.90 1.80 -31.18
C ARG A 474 -10.68 2.98 -32.12
N GLU A 475 -11.32 4.12 -31.86
CA GLU A 475 -11.13 5.35 -32.62
C GLU A 475 -9.67 5.82 -32.54
N HIS A 476 -9.13 5.94 -31.33
CA HIS A 476 -7.76 6.38 -31.08
C HIS A 476 -6.71 5.50 -31.79
N VAL A 477 -6.85 4.18 -31.75
CA VAL A 477 -5.91 3.27 -32.43
C VAL A 477 -6.06 3.38 -33.96
N SER A 478 -7.29 3.52 -34.46
CA SER A 478 -7.56 3.62 -35.90
C SER A 478 -6.97 4.90 -36.52
N GLU A 479 -7.10 6.05 -35.84
CA GLU A 479 -6.51 7.32 -36.28
C GLU A 479 -4.98 7.19 -36.38
N ARG A 480 -4.35 6.71 -35.31
CA ARG A 480 -2.89 6.54 -35.26
C ARG A 480 -2.36 5.54 -36.28
N LEU A 481 -3.09 4.46 -36.53
CA LEU A 481 -2.75 3.51 -37.59
C LEU A 481 -2.78 4.19 -38.96
N THR A 482 -3.81 4.99 -39.24
CA THR A 482 -3.95 5.72 -40.51
C THR A 482 -2.79 6.69 -40.72
N GLU A 483 -2.46 7.49 -39.70
CA GLU A 483 -1.34 8.43 -39.73
C GLU A 483 0.00 7.70 -39.95
N THR A 484 0.24 6.63 -39.20
CA THR A 484 1.50 5.87 -39.30
C THR A 484 1.63 5.18 -40.65
N MET A 485 0.56 4.61 -41.19
CA MET A 485 0.56 4.00 -42.53
C MET A 485 0.88 5.04 -43.61
N ALA A 486 0.34 6.26 -43.51
CA ALA A 486 0.65 7.33 -44.43
C ALA A 486 2.14 7.73 -44.38
N VAL A 487 2.69 7.90 -43.17
CA VAL A 487 4.11 8.23 -42.97
C VAL A 487 5.03 7.10 -43.46
N GLU A 488 4.66 5.85 -43.21
CA GLU A 488 5.41 4.68 -43.65
C GLU A 488 5.10 4.25 -45.10
N GLY A 489 4.27 5.00 -45.84
CA GLY A 489 3.89 4.69 -47.22
C GLY A 489 3.29 3.30 -47.42
N LEU A 490 2.52 2.82 -46.45
CA LEU A 490 1.84 1.52 -46.47
C LEU A 490 0.40 1.67 -46.99
N THR A 491 0.03 0.85 -47.97
CA THR A 491 -1.35 0.83 -48.52
C THR A 491 -2.23 -0.22 -47.86
N GLN A 492 -1.64 -1.17 -47.15
CA GLN A 492 -2.33 -2.22 -46.39
C GLN A 492 -1.69 -2.35 -45.01
N LEU A 493 -2.53 -2.63 -44.01
CA LEU A 493 -2.08 -2.87 -42.65
C LEU A 493 -1.33 -4.22 -42.60
N PRO A 494 -0.11 -4.27 -42.04
CA PRO A 494 0.56 -5.52 -41.72
C PRO A 494 -0.28 -6.43 -40.83
N GLU A 495 -0.02 -7.74 -40.87
CA GLU A 495 -0.65 -8.68 -39.95
C GLU A 495 -0.23 -8.32 -38.51
N CYS A 496 -1.19 -7.86 -37.71
CA CYS A 496 -0.99 -7.45 -36.33
C CYS A 496 -2.30 -7.54 -35.54
N ASP A 497 -2.18 -7.73 -34.23
CA ASP A 497 -3.32 -7.91 -33.33
C ASP A 497 -3.83 -6.54 -32.82
N VAL A 498 -4.58 -5.85 -33.68
CA VAL A 498 -5.19 -4.55 -33.36
C VAL A 498 -6.18 -4.66 -32.21
N ASP A 499 -6.94 -5.75 -32.14
CA ASP A 499 -7.95 -5.95 -31.09
C ASP A 499 -7.28 -6.07 -29.70
N ASN A 500 -6.15 -6.79 -29.58
CA ASN A 500 -5.37 -6.80 -28.33
C ASN A 500 -4.93 -5.40 -27.91
N ALA A 501 -4.46 -4.57 -28.85
CA ALA A 501 -4.04 -3.21 -28.55
C ALA A 501 -5.22 -2.33 -28.11
N VAL A 502 -6.38 -2.44 -28.78
CA VAL A 502 -7.61 -1.70 -28.44
C VAL A 502 -8.14 -2.11 -27.08
N THR A 503 -8.30 -3.40 -26.82
CA THR A 503 -8.81 -3.90 -25.52
C THR A 503 -7.88 -3.53 -24.37
N THR A 504 -6.56 -3.64 -24.57
CA THR A 504 -5.59 -3.25 -23.54
C THR A 504 -5.63 -1.74 -23.29
N LEU A 505 -5.72 -0.91 -24.34
CA LEU A 505 -5.81 0.54 -24.20
C LEU A 505 -7.09 0.97 -23.46
N ALA A 506 -8.23 0.38 -23.81
CA ALA A 506 -9.51 0.62 -23.12
C ALA A 506 -9.40 0.28 -21.63
N HIS A 507 -8.84 -0.89 -21.31
CA HIS A 507 -8.63 -1.30 -19.93
C HIS A 507 -7.72 -0.33 -19.17
N VAL A 508 -6.59 0.07 -19.77
CA VAL A 508 -5.66 1.05 -19.17
C VAL A 508 -6.38 2.35 -18.86
N LYS A 509 -7.13 2.92 -19.83
CA LYS A 509 -7.87 4.17 -19.63
C LYS A 509 -8.88 4.03 -18.50
N GLN A 510 -9.66 2.96 -18.50
CA GLN A 510 -10.68 2.69 -17.49
C GLN A 510 -10.08 2.60 -16.07
N VAL A 511 -8.93 1.94 -15.93
CA VAL A 511 -8.22 1.82 -14.64
C VAL A 511 -7.66 3.17 -14.18
N VAL A 512 -7.04 3.92 -15.08
CA VAL A 512 -6.46 5.24 -14.75
C VAL A 512 -7.55 6.24 -14.39
N ASP A 513 -8.62 6.34 -15.18
CA ASP A 513 -9.73 7.26 -14.92
C ASP A 513 -10.46 6.93 -13.61
N ARG A 514 -10.58 5.62 -13.28
CA ARG A 514 -11.10 5.20 -11.97
C ARG A 514 -10.23 5.69 -10.82
N ARG A 515 -8.90 5.60 -10.95
CA ARG A 515 -7.95 6.08 -9.93
C ARG A 515 -7.94 7.60 -9.80
N LEU A 516 -8.19 8.33 -10.89
CA LEU A 516 -8.20 9.80 -10.91
C LEU A 516 -9.52 10.43 -10.49
N ARG A 517 -10.62 9.65 -10.41
CA ARG A 517 -11.98 10.14 -10.14
C ARG A 517 -12.10 11.09 -8.95
N PHE A 518 -11.30 10.87 -7.90
CA PHE A 518 -11.36 11.59 -6.63
C PHE A 518 -10.16 12.54 -6.42
N TYR A 519 -9.38 12.77 -7.47
CA TYR A 519 -8.28 13.72 -7.49
C TYR A 519 -8.61 14.84 -8.47
N ARG A 520 -8.24 16.09 -8.15
CA ARG A 520 -8.54 17.22 -9.04
C ARG A 520 -7.70 17.16 -10.31
N SER A 521 -6.53 16.55 -10.22
CA SER A 521 -5.61 16.35 -11.34
C SER A 521 -4.72 15.12 -11.11
N PRO A 522 -4.07 14.58 -12.17
CA PRO A 522 -2.99 13.61 -12.01
C PRO A 522 -1.83 14.10 -11.14
N ALA A 523 -1.53 15.41 -11.17
CA ALA A 523 -0.47 16.00 -10.34
C ALA A 523 -0.79 15.92 -8.85
N ASP A 524 -2.08 16.06 -8.48
CA ASP A 524 -2.55 15.91 -7.10
C ASP A 524 -2.31 14.48 -6.59
N LEU A 525 -2.63 13.46 -7.39
CA LEU A 525 -2.35 12.08 -6.99
C LEU A 525 -0.84 11.83 -6.84
N ILE A 526 -0.03 12.32 -7.78
CA ILE A 526 1.42 12.17 -7.73
C ILE A 526 2.01 12.85 -6.49
N SER A 527 1.55 14.04 -6.11
CA SER A 527 2.11 14.78 -4.97
C SER A 527 1.81 14.12 -3.61
N THR A 528 0.77 13.29 -3.51
CA THR A 528 0.47 12.51 -2.29
C THR A 528 1.44 11.35 -2.05
N ALA A 529 2.19 10.92 -3.07
CA ALA A 529 3.16 9.85 -2.96
C ALA A 529 4.54 10.35 -2.48
N PRO A 530 5.34 9.47 -1.84
CA PRO A 530 6.73 9.76 -1.52
C PRO A 530 7.51 10.23 -2.77
N PRO A 531 8.45 11.19 -2.65
CA PRO A 531 9.25 11.70 -3.78
C PRO A 531 9.83 10.60 -4.67
N GLU A 532 10.41 9.54 -4.10
CA GLU A 532 11.00 8.42 -4.87
C GLU A 532 9.97 7.56 -5.61
N LEU A 533 8.70 7.54 -5.17
CA LEU A 533 7.62 6.79 -5.81
C LEU A 533 6.85 7.62 -6.85
N ARG A 534 6.95 8.95 -6.81
CA ARG A 534 6.22 9.86 -7.72
C ARG A 534 6.43 9.52 -9.20
N GLY A 535 7.65 9.14 -9.58
CA GLY A 535 7.95 8.73 -10.95
C GLY A 535 7.17 7.49 -11.40
N VAL A 536 7.05 6.48 -10.54
CA VAL A 536 6.31 5.25 -10.84
C VAL A 536 4.79 5.47 -10.77
N VAL A 537 4.33 6.35 -9.87
CA VAL A 537 2.93 6.82 -9.88
C VAL A 537 2.63 7.50 -11.21
N ALA A 538 3.47 8.44 -11.67
CA ALA A 538 3.27 9.10 -12.95
C ALA A 538 3.28 8.11 -14.13
N ASP A 539 4.22 7.16 -14.14
CA ASP A 539 4.26 6.07 -15.13
C ASP A 539 2.95 5.26 -15.15
N SER A 540 2.34 5.03 -14.00
CA SER A 540 1.05 4.32 -13.90
C SER A 540 -0.13 5.09 -14.49
N LEU A 541 -0.01 6.41 -14.67
CA LEU A 541 -1.08 7.26 -15.21
C LEU A 541 -0.95 7.48 -16.72
N ALA A 542 0.12 6.96 -17.35
CA ALA A 542 0.38 7.14 -18.78
C ALA A 542 -0.47 6.19 -19.65
N ILE A 543 -1.59 6.70 -20.16
CA ILE A 543 -2.60 5.95 -20.92
C ILE A 543 -2.17 5.60 -22.35
N THR A 544 -1.66 6.55 -23.14
CA THR A 544 -1.52 6.36 -24.60
C THR A 544 -0.22 5.66 -25.03
N GLY A 545 0.74 5.48 -24.13
CA GLY A 545 2.03 4.84 -24.44
C GLY A 545 2.86 5.63 -25.46
N HIS A 546 3.74 4.97 -26.22
CA HIS A 546 4.67 5.61 -27.17
C HIS A 546 4.00 6.66 -28.08
N ASN A 547 4.62 7.82 -28.33
CA ASN A 547 4.11 8.91 -29.17
C ASN A 547 3.94 8.56 -30.66
N VAL A 548 4.87 7.80 -31.26
CA VAL A 548 4.83 7.47 -32.69
C VAL A 548 4.35 6.04 -33.01
N HIS A 549 4.38 5.11 -32.06
CA HIS A 549 3.93 3.73 -32.35
C HIS A 549 2.39 3.61 -32.25
N PRO A 550 1.67 3.22 -33.31
CA PRO A 550 0.21 3.22 -33.29
C PRO A 550 -0.39 2.17 -32.34
N LEU A 551 0.24 0.99 -32.24
CA LEU A 551 -0.14 -0.07 -31.29
C LEU A 551 0.64 0.02 -29.96
N ALA A 552 0.70 1.21 -29.36
CA ALA A 552 1.55 1.49 -28.20
C ALA A 552 1.23 0.65 -26.93
N LYS A 553 0.01 0.11 -26.82
CA LYS A 553 -0.44 -0.75 -25.73
C LYS A 553 -0.60 -2.22 -26.13
N LEU A 554 -0.03 -2.65 -27.25
CA LEU A 554 -0.01 -4.06 -27.63
C LEU A 554 0.82 -4.88 -26.61
N ARG A 555 0.24 -5.96 -26.08
CA ARG A 555 0.84 -6.87 -25.09
C ARG A 555 0.65 -8.34 -25.50
N LEU A 556 1.24 -8.75 -26.62
CA LEU A 556 1.10 -10.12 -27.10
C LEU A 556 1.85 -11.10 -26.19
N GLY A 557 1.12 -12.11 -25.72
CA GLY A 557 1.56 -13.09 -24.72
C GLY A 557 0.91 -12.90 -23.36
N PHE A 558 0.30 -11.73 -23.09
CA PHE A 558 -0.48 -11.51 -21.88
C PHE A 558 -1.96 -11.72 -22.17
N ASP A 559 -2.65 -12.43 -21.30
CA ASP A 559 -4.11 -12.39 -21.26
C ASP A 559 -4.61 -11.17 -20.44
N ALA A 560 -5.93 -11.07 -20.28
CA ALA A 560 -6.54 -9.99 -19.50
C ALA A 560 -6.14 -10.02 -18.02
N LYS A 561 -5.92 -11.21 -17.46
CA LYS A 561 -5.52 -11.40 -16.05
C LYS A 561 -4.07 -10.97 -15.86
N ASP A 562 -3.17 -11.35 -16.76
CA ASP A 562 -1.77 -10.91 -16.78
C ASP A 562 -1.68 -9.38 -16.86
N SER A 563 -2.48 -8.77 -17.74
CA SER A 563 -2.52 -7.30 -17.87
C SER A 563 -3.00 -6.62 -16.58
N ALA A 564 -4.00 -7.19 -15.89
CA ALA A 564 -4.48 -6.69 -14.61
C ALA A 564 -3.47 -6.90 -13.45
N LEU A 565 -2.65 -7.95 -13.52
CA LEU A 565 -1.66 -8.26 -12.48
C LEU A 565 -0.36 -7.46 -12.64
N TYR A 566 0.14 -7.33 -13.87
CA TYR A 566 1.50 -6.83 -14.13
C TYR A 566 1.51 -5.45 -14.78
N GLY A 567 0.36 -4.95 -15.24
CA GLY A 567 0.24 -3.61 -15.83
C GLY A 567 0.51 -2.49 -14.81
N PRO A 568 1.35 -1.48 -15.14
CA PRO A 568 1.65 -0.36 -14.24
C PRO A 568 0.40 0.43 -13.87
N GLU A 569 -0.60 0.50 -14.76
CA GLU A 569 -1.86 1.23 -14.56
C GLU A 569 -2.61 0.85 -13.28
N ASN A 570 -2.47 -0.41 -12.85
CA ASN A 570 -3.13 -0.91 -11.64
C ASN A 570 -2.48 -0.40 -10.35
N PHE A 571 -1.22 0.08 -10.43
CA PHE A 571 -0.42 0.53 -9.31
C PHE A 571 -0.45 -0.43 -8.11
N ARG A 572 -0.33 -1.73 -8.44
CA ARG A 572 -0.25 -2.82 -7.48
C ARG A 572 1.16 -3.39 -7.48
N PRO A 573 1.72 -3.71 -6.30
CA PRO A 573 3.01 -4.39 -6.25
C PRO A 573 2.94 -5.77 -6.90
N THR A 574 3.92 -6.05 -7.76
CA THR A 574 4.21 -7.38 -8.30
C THR A 574 5.29 -8.02 -7.45
N ASN A 575 5.17 -9.31 -7.15
CA ASN A 575 6.18 -10.04 -6.39
C ASN A 575 7.18 -10.71 -7.35
N LEU A 576 8.37 -10.14 -7.52
CA LEU A 576 9.45 -10.83 -8.24
C LEU A 576 9.85 -12.09 -7.49
N LYS A 577 10.02 -13.20 -8.21
CA LYS A 577 10.58 -14.44 -7.65
C LYS A 577 12.08 -14.28 -7.46
N LEU A 578 12.58 -14.64 -6.28
CA LEU A 578 14.02 -14.69 -6.01
C LEU A 578 14.49 -16.14 -6.16
N ILE A 579 14.90 -16.53 -7.36
CA ILE A 579 15.30 -17.92 -7.62
C ILE A 579 16.76 -18.16 -7.26
N GLY A 580 17.07 -19.38 -6.84
CA GLY A 580 18.44 -19.84 -6.63
C GLY A 580 19.00 -20.43 -7.93
N VAL A 581 20.19 -20.00 -8.34
CA VAL A 581 20.87 -20.50 -9.55
C VAL A 581 22.31 -20.86 -9.23
N HIS A 582 22.76 -22.01 -9.74
CA HIS A 582 24.12 -22.47 -9.56
C HIS A 582 25.11 -21.50 -10.22
N PRO A 583 26.23 -21.12 -9.54
CA PRO A 583 27.18 -20.14 -10.07
C PRO A 583 27.70 -20.44 -11.49
N ASN A 584 27.93 -21.72 -11.82
CA ASN A 584 28.40 -22.13 -13.17
C ASN A 584 27.37 -21.92 -14.30
N LEU A 585 26.14 -21.53 -14.00
CA LEU A 585 25.11 -21.23 -14.99
C LEU A 585 24.89 -19.73 -15.18
N LEU A 586 25.67 -18.89 -14.50
CA LEU A 586 25.53 -17.44 -14.54
C LEU A 586 26.86 -16.75 -14.82
N ALA A 587 26.77 -15.70 -15.61
CA ALA A 587 27.79 -14.67 -15.68
C ALA A 587 27.22 -13.38 -15.08
N GLU A 588 28.09 -12.58 -14.46
CA GLU A 588 27.72 -11.38 -13.72
C GLU A 588 28.71 -10.24 -13.93
N THR A 589 28.16 -9.02 -13.85
CA THR A 589 28.91 -7.78 -13.65
C THR A 589 28.37 -7.17 -12.36
N GLY A 590 29.25 -6.92 -11.37
CA GLY A 590 28.81 -6.65 -10.00
C GLY A 590 28.29 -7.91 -9.29
N ASP A 591 27.74 -7.75 -8.08
CA ASP A 591 27.21 -8.86 -7.28
C ASP A 591 25.73 -8.63 -6.93
N VAL A 592 24.85 -9.19 -7.77
CA VAL A 592 23.39 -9.10 -7.59
C VAL A 592 22.96 -9.72 -6.25
N THR A 593 23.59 -10.83 -5.85
CA THR A 593 23.23 -11.55 -4.62
C THR A 593 23.59 -10.74 -3.38
N ALA A 594 24.79 -10.14 -3.35
CA ALA A 594 25.25 -9.31 -2.24
C ALA A 594 24.40 -8.05 -2.10
N ILE A 595 24.07 -7.36 -3.20
CA ILE A 595 23.20 -6.17 -3.18
C ILE A 595 21.84 -6.50 -2.57
N LEU A 596 21.18 -7.56 -3.05
CA LEU A 596 19.85 -7.93 -2.52
C LEU A 596 19.90 -8.32 -1.05
N ARG A 597 20.95 -9.00 -0.59
CA ARG A 597 21.12 -9.38 0.83
C ARG A 597 21.38 -8.18 1.73
N ALA A 598 22.14 -7.20 1.23
CA ALA A 598 22.43 -5.98 1.95
C ALA A 598 21.17 -5.11 2.07
N GLU A 599 20.44 -4.93 0.96
CA GLU A 599 19.30 -4.02 0.92
C GLU A 599 18.01 -4.64 1.47
N PHE A 600 17.74 -5.91 1.17
CA PHE A 600 16.48 -6.59 1.49
C PHE A 600 16.69 -7.92 2.22
N PRO A 601 17.38 -7.93 3.38
CA PRO A 601 17.74 -9.16 4.08
C PRO A 601 16.52 -10.03 4.45
N GLU A 602 15.38 -9.41 4.81
CA GLU A 602 14.14 -10.13 5.18
C GLU A 602 13.49 -10.84 3.98
N ASN A 603 13.73 -10.36 2.75
CA ASN A 603 13.22 -10.97 1.53
C ASN A 603 14.18 -12.02 0.96
N THR A 604 15.48 -11.94 1.24
CA THR A 604 16.45 -12.83 0.60
C THR A 604 16.53 -14.21 1.27
N PRO A 605 16.49 -15.31 0.48
CA PRO A 605 16.61 -16.66 1.02
C PRO A 605 18.04 -16.96 1.50
N ASN A 606 18.14 -17.72 2.59
CA ASN A 606 19.41 -18.25 3.08
C ASN A 606 19.82 -19.49 2.25
N THR A 607 20.65 -19.28 1.23
CA THR A 607 21.11 -20.33 0.30
C THR A 607 22.55 -20.09 -0.13
N THR A 608 23.24 -21.16 -0.55
CA THR A 608 24.58 -21.09 -1.16
C THR A 608 24.53 -20.79 -2.66
N LEU A 609 23.36 -20.87 -3.29
CA LEU A 609 23.16 -20.51 -4.69
C LEU A 609 23.17 -18.98 -4.89
N ARG A 610 23.40 -18.55 -6.13
CA ARG A 610 23.22 -17.15 -6.52
C ARG A 610 21.74 -16.82 -6.59
N ILE A 611 21.36 -15.63 -6.11
CA ILE A 611 19.99 -15.16 -6.11
C ILE A 611 19.76 -14.32 -7.37
N VAL A 612 18.75 -14.68 -8.16
CA VAL A 612 18.35 -13.93 -9.36
C VAL A 612 16.89 -13.51 -9.26
N PRO A 613 16.57 -12.20 -9.29
CA PRO A 613 15.21 -11.71 -9.41
C PRO A 613 14.62 -12.02 -10.78
N VAL A 614 13.43 -12.62 -10.81
CA VAL A 614 12.73 -13.04 -12.03
C VAL A 614 11.28 -12.57 -11.97
N HIS A 615 10.77 -12.07 -13.09
CA HIS A 615 9.34 -11.74 -13.22
C HIS A 615 8.47 -13.00 -13.09
N PRO A 616 7.39 -13.01 -12.30
CA PRO A 616 6.55 -14.20 -12.10
C PRO A 616 6.02 -14.80 -13.41
N TRP A 617 5.49 -13.97 -14.32
CA TRP A 617 5.10 -14.42 -15.67
C TRP A 617 6.24 -15.14 -16.42
N GLN A 618 7.48 -14.66 -16.31
CA GLN A 618 8.64 -15.25 -16.98
C GLN A 618 8.98 -16.62 -16.39
N TRP A 619 8.84 -16.78 -15.07
CA TRP A 619 9.00 -18.07 -14.41
C TRP A 619 8.00 -19.10 -14.93
N GLU A 620 6.73 -18.72 -14.95
CA GLU A 620 5.61 -19.60 -15.29
C GLU A 620 5.58 -19.99 -16.77
N HIS A 621 5.86 -19.05 -17.67
CA HIS A 621 5.66 -19.25 -19.11
C HIS A 621 6.94 -19.61 -19.88
N VAL A 622 8.12 -19.39 -19.29
CA VAL A 622 9.41 -19.61 -19.96
C VAL A 622 10.33 -20.48 -19.13
N ILE A 623 10.68 -20.06 -17.91
CA ILE A 623 11.76 -20.73 -17.16
C ILE A 623 11.38 -22.15 -16.77
N GLY A 624 10.16 -22.37 -16.27
CA GLY A 624 9.69 -23.69 -15.87
C GLY A 624 9.80 -24.74 -16.98
N ALA A 625 9.55 -24.34 -18.23
CA ALA A 625 9.66 -25.22 -19.39
C ALA A 625 11.11 -25.33 -19.91
N GLU A 626 11.78 -24.20 -20.17
CA GLU A 626 13.11 -24.19 -20.80
C GLU A 626 14.21 -24.75 -19.88
N PHE A 627 14.03 -24.66 -18.56
CA PHE A 627 15.00 -25.09 -17.54
C PHE A 627 14.52 -26.27 -16.69
N ALA A 628 13.53 -27.05 -17.16
CA ALA A 628 12.96 -28.17 -16.42
C ALA A 628 14.01 -29.18 -15.91
N ARG A 629 15.08 -29.43 -16.69
CA ARG A 629 16.18 -30.34 -16.30
C ARG A 629 17.02 -29.75 -15.17
N GLU A 630 17.39 -28.49 -15.29
CA GLU A 630 18.16 -27.76 -14.28
C GLU A 630 17.40 -27.62 -12.96
N ILE A 631 16.06 -27.46 -13.06
CA ILE A 631 15.12 -27.46 -11.93
C ILE A 631 15.08 -28.83 -11.26
N ALA A 632 14.88 -29.91 -12.04
CA ALA A 632 14.87 -31.27 -11.51
C ALA A 632 16.22 -31.64 -10.84
N ALA A 633 17.33 -31.08 -11.33
CA ALA A 633 18.66 -31.27 -10.78
C ALA A 633 18.99 -30.36 -9.57
N GLY A 634 18.11 -29.42 -9.20
CA GLY A 634 18.34 -28.46 -8.11
C GLY A 634 19.41 -27.39 -8.42
N THR A 635 19.85 -27.28 -9.68
CA THR A 635 20.82 -26.25 -10.12
C THR A 635 20.14 -24.91 -10.43
N ILE A 636 18.84 -24.93 -10.66
CA ILE A 636 17.94 -23.78 -10.62
C ILE A 636 16.81 -24.16 -9.66
N MET A 637 16.43 -23.29 -8.72
CA MET A 637 15.37 -23.61 -7.76
C MET A 637 14.48 -22.42 -7.46
N ASP A 638 13.17 -22.66 -7.33
CA ASP A 638 12.28 -21.73 -6.65
C ASP A 638 12.58 -21.77 -5.16
N THR A 639 12.97 -20.64 -4.58
CA THR A 639 13.27 -20.55 -3.15
C THR A 639 12.02 -20.28 -2.31
N GLY A 640 10.89 -19.98 -2.97
CA GLY A 640 9.68 -19.47 -2.32
C GLY A 640 9.78 -18.01 -1.88
N ALA A 641 10.96 -17.39 -1.95
CA ALA A 641 11.17 -16.01 -1.57
C ALA A 641 10.80 -15.04 -2.70
N THR A 642 10.25 -13.89 -2.32
CA THR A 642 9.79 -12.86 -3.26
C THR A 642 10.21 -11.47 -2.84
N LEU A 643 10.30 -10.56 -3.80
CA LEU A 643 10.56 -9.14 -3.58
C LEU A 643 9.43 -8.30 -4.22
N PRO A 644 8.64 -7.55 -3.44
CA PRO A 644 7.59 -6.69 -3.97
C PRO A 644 8.17 -5.49 -4.71
N VAL A 645 7.68 -5.23 -5.92
CA VAL A 645 8.11 -4.14 -6.80
C VAL A 645 6.92 -3.48 -7.50
N LEU A 646 7.02 -2.19 -7.82
CA LEU A 646 6.05 -1.46 -8.63
C LEU A 646 6.52 -1.41 -10.09
N PRO A 647 5.77 -1.98 -11.05
CA PRO A 647 6.15 -1.97 -12.45
C PRO A 647 6.14 -0.54 -13.02
N THR A 648 7.10 -0.25 -13.89
CA THR A 648 7.17 1.01 -14.64
C THR A 648 6.48 0.88 -16.00
N LEU A 649 6.48 1.96 -16.80
CA LEU A 649 6.00 1.96 -18.18
C LEU A 649 6.56 0.84 -19.07
N SER A 650 7.73 0.29 -18.72
CA SER A 650 8.37 -0.79 -19.47
C SER A 650 7.83 -2.20 -19.19
N LEU A 651 6.94 -2.37 -18.19
CA LEU A 651 6.48 -3.63 -17.58
C LEU A 651 7.58 -4.47 -16.90
N ARG A 652 8.74 -4.60 -17.57
CA ARG A 652 9.84 -5.48 -17.13
C ARG A 652 10.85 -4.80 -16.21
N THR A 653 10.82 -3.47 -16.11
CA THR A 653 11.55 -2.71 -15.08
C THR A 653 10.56 -2.34 -14.00
N ALA A 654 10.94 -2.55 -12.75
CA ALA A 654 10.11 -2.22 -11.61
C ALA A 654 10.97 -1.63 -10.49
N LEU A 655 10.39 -0.73 -9.70
CA LEU A 655 11.03 -0.12 -8.54
C LEU A 655 10.68 -0.94 -7.29
N THR A 656 11.63 -1.21 -6.40
CA THR A 656 11.31 -1.91 -5.14
C THR A 656 10.26 -1.15 -4.34
N PHE A 657 9.27 -1.87 -3.83
CA PHE A 657 8.14 -1.25 -3.14
C PHE A 657 8.59 -0.62 -1.82
N HIS A 658 9.36 -1.39 -1.04
CA HIS A 658 9.97 -0.94 0.21
C HIS A 658 11.33 -0.27 -0.06
N LEU A 659 11.70 0.63 0.85
CA LEU A 659 13.07 1.12 1.00
C LEU A 659 13.99 -0.04 1.38
N GLY A 660 15.19 -0.05 0.78
CA GLY A 660 16.29 -0.91 1.22
C GLY A 660 16.88 -0.44 2.54
N THR A 661 17.77 -1.24 3.11
CA THR A 661 18.48 -0.93 4.36
C THR A 661 19.30 0.36 4.25
N SER A 662 19.75 0.73 3.05
CA SER A 662 20.43 2.01 2.80
C SER A 662 19.51 3.23 2.80
N GLY A 663 18.19 3.04 2.88
CA GLY A 663 17.20 4.12 2.71
C GLY A 663 16.96 4.52 1.25
N HIS A 664 17.28 3.64 0.28
CA HIS A 664 17.02 3.86 -1.14
C HIS A 664 16.25 2.69 -1.76
N ARG A 665 15.53 2.96 -2.86
CA ARG A 665 14.90 1.91 -3.68
C ARG A 665 15.82 1.49 -4.82
N LEU A 666 15.59 0.29 -5.36
CA LEU A 666 16.30 -0.21 -6.53
C LEU A 666 15.34 -0.37 -7.71
N PHE A 667 15.78 0.01 -8.91
CA PHE A 667 15.11 -0.44 -10.13
C PHE A 667 15.68 -1.81 -10.52
N ILE A 668 14.79 -2.78 -10.73
CA ILE A 668 15.13 -4.12 -11.19
C ILE A 668 14.49 -4.33 -12.56
N LYS A 669 15.33 -4.53 -13.57
CA LYS A 669 14.92 -4.88 -14.93
C LYS A 669 15.13 -6.37 -15.14
N THR A 670 14.06 -7.06 -15.53
CA THR A 670 14.03 -8.52 -15.72
C THR A 670 13.71 -8.87 -17.17
N SER A 671 13.98 -10.12 -17.57
CA SER A 671 13.43 -10.67 -18.82
C SER A 671 11.93 -10.93 -18.70
N VAL A 672 11.17 -10.54 -19.73
CA VAL A 672 9.77 -10.91 -19.94
C VAL A 672 9.60 -11.22 -21.43
N ASP A 673 9.51 -12.48 -21.82
CA ASP A 673 9.43 -12.92 -23.24
C ASP A 673 8.03 -12.72 -23.86
N ALA A 674 7.41 -11.57 -23.58
CA ALA A 674 6.20 -11.08 -24.24
C ALA A 674 6.57 -10.05 -25.31
N THR A 675 5.74 -9.94 -26.35
CA THR A 675 5.91 -8.91 -27.39
C THR A 675 5.15 -7.66 -26.96
N LEU A 676 5.89 -6.61 -26.63
CA LEU A 676 5.34 -5.29 -26.34
C LEU A 676 5.65 -4.37 -27.50
N THR A 677 4.63 -3.72 -28.04
CA THR A 677 4.70 -2.98 -29.31
C THR A 677 5.20 -3.90 -30.45
N SER A 678 6.33 -3.63 -31.09
CA SER A 678 6.87 -4.44 -32.19
C SER A 678 8.04 -5.35 -31.79
N THR A 679 8.39 -5.43 -30.49
CA THR A 679 9.60 -6.12 -30.04
C THR A 679 9.34 -7.09 -28.89
N ARG A 680 9.94 -8.28 -28.98
CA ARG A 680 10.01 -9.23 -27.86
C ARG A 680 10.87 -8.65 -26.74
N ARG A 681 10.37 -8.68 -25.51
CA ARG A 681 11.01 -8.01 -24.35
C ARG A 681 11.90 -8.92 -23.51
N SER A 682 12.49 -9.94 -24.14
CA SER A 682 13.64 -10.65 -23.60
C SER A 682 14.87 -9.73 -23.49
N MET A 683 15.83 -10.10 -22.64
CA MET A 683 17.05 -9.32 -22.40
C MET A 683 18.27 -10.12 -22.85
N SER A 684 19.15 -9.51 -23.64
CA SER A 684 20.38 -10.18 -24.04
C SER A 684 21.39 -10.18 -22.89
N ARG A 685 22.29 -11.15 -22.92
CA ARG A 685 23.44 -11.23 -22.01
C ARG A 685 24.30 -9.96 -22.04
N ASP A 686 24.45 -9.33 -23.21
CA ASP A 686 25.22 -8.09 -23.33
C ASP A 686 24.52 -6.89 -22.72
N SER A 687 23.19 -6.81 -22.84
CA SER A 687 22.43 -5.78 -22.14
C SER A 687 22.50 -5.94 -20.62
N ALA A 688 22.44 -7.17 -20.10
CA ALA A 688 22.49 -7.38 -18.66
C ALA A 688 23.88 -7.08 -18.07
N LEU A 689 24.95 -7.50 -18.75
CA LEU A 689 26.30 -7.49 -18.18
C LEU A 689 27.18 -6.34 -18.69
N GLY A 690 26.96 -5.86 -19.92
CA GLY A 690 27.77 -4.80 -20.51
C GLY A 690 27.34 -3.41 -20.05
N THR A 691 26.02 -3.20 -19.89
CA THR A 691 25.48 -1.86 -19.62
C THR A 691 25.96 -1.24 -18.29
N PRO A 692 26.19 -2.01 -17.19
CA PRO A 692 26.84 -1.45 -15.99
C PRO A 692 28.23 -0.83 -16.26
N LEU A 693 29.04 -1.48 -17.11
CA LEU A 693 30.37 -0.97 -17.48
C LEU A 693 30.25 0.28 -18.35
N VAL A 694 29.28 0.29 -19.27
CA VAL A 694 29.03 1.43 -20.15
C VAL A 694 28.51 2.63 -19.36
N ALA A 695 27.59 2.41 -18.41
CA ALA A 695 27.09 3.46 -17.53
C ALA A 695 28.23 4.11 -16.73
N ALA A 696 29.14 3.30 -16.16
CA ALA A 696 30.32 3.79 -15.46
C ALA A 696 31.26 4.60 -16.38
N HIS A 697 31.45 4.17 -17.63
CA HIS A 697 32.23 4.91 -18.61
C HIS A 697 31.59 6.27 -18.96
N LEU A 698 30.27 6.29 -19.20
CA LEU A 698 29.53 7.52 -19.51
C LEU A 698 29.58 8.53 -18.35
N ALA A 699 29.49 8.05 -17.11
CA ALA A 699 29.64 8.90 -15.92
C ALA A 699 31.02 9.60 -15.88
N GLY A 700 32.06 8.98 -16.41
CA GLY A 700 33.40 9.56 -16.54
C GLY A 700 33.54 10.65 -17.61
N LEU A 701 32.54 10.84 -18.48
CA LEU A 701 32.58 11.86 -19.55
C LEU A 701 32.15 13.27 -19.09
N GLY A 702 31.60 13.41 -17.88
CA GLY A 702 31.15 14.71 -17.36
C GLY A 702 30.00 15.33 -18.14
N LEU A 703 29.02 14.50 -18.53
CA LEU A 703 27.83 14.95 -19.26
C LEU A 703 27.04 16.00 -18.46
N PRO A 704 26.37 16.97 -19.12
CA PRO A 704 25.59 18.02 -18.46
C PRO A 704 24.22 17.51 -17.93
N CYS A 705 24.14 16.23 -17.57
CA CYS A 705 22.96 15.61 -16.98
C CYS A 705 23.36 14.49 -16.01
N ASP A 706 22.43 14.11 -15.14
CA ASP A 706 22.62 12.90 -14.32
C ASP A 706 22.45 11.64 -15.18
N LEU A 707 23.13 10.57 -14.80
CA LEU A 707 22.94 9.23 -15.36
C LEU A 707 22.52 8.30 -14.24
N LEU A 708 21.43 7.57 -14.44
CA LEU A 708 20.97 6.61 -13.44
C LEU A 708 21.97 5.44 -13.35
N PRO A 709 22.59 5.19 -12.19
CA PRO A 709 23.63 4.17 -12.07
C PRO A 709 23.07 2.78 -12.34
N GLU A 710 23.63 2.09 -13.33
CA GLU A 710 23.37 0.66 -13.55
C GLU A 710 24.49 -0.14 -12.88
N ILE A 711 24.23 -0.66 -11.67
CA ILE A 711 25.29 -1.08 -10.74
C ILE A 711 25.64 -2.56 -10.83
N ALA A 712 24.70 -3.41 -11.26
CA ALA A 712 24.95 -4.84 -11.37
C ALA A 712 23.99 -5.50 -12.37
N GLY A 713 24.42 -6.62 -12.95
CA GLY A 713 23.54 -7.47 -13.75
C GLY A 713 24.04 -8.90 -13.82
N CYS A 714 23.11 -9.81 -14.08
CA CYS A 714 23.36 -11.24 -14.22
C CYS A 714 22.65 -11.78 -15.46
N ALA A 715 23.23 -12.80 -16.10
CA ALA A 715 22.61 -13.47 -17.23
C ALA A 715 23.03 -14.95 -17.28
N TYR A 716 22.19 -15.78 -17.88
CA TYR A 716 22.49 -17.18 -18.12
C TYR A 716 23.75 -17.37 -18.97
N ASP A 717 24.61 -18.28 -18.52
CA ASP A 717 25.89 -18.65 -19.16
C ASP A 717 26.10 -20.19 -19.19
N GLY A 718 25.00 -20.95 -19.26
CA GLY A 718 25.06 -22.39 -19.37
C GLY A 718 25.08 -22.91 -20.82
N PRO A 719 24.99 -24.24 -21.02
CA PRO A 719 25.21 -24.87 -22.32
C PRO A 719 24.07 -24.69 -23.33
N LYS A 720 22.90 -24.15 -22.93
CA LYS A 720 21.79 -23.97 -23.86
C LYS A 720 22.12 -22.87 -24.88
N THR A 721 21.77 -23.11 -26.14
CA THR A 721 21.99 -22.18 -27.26
C THR A 721 20.71 -21.60 -27.83
N ASN A 722 19.54 -22.10 -27.40
CA ASN A 722 18.27 -21.61 -27.92
C ASN A 722 18.03 -20.16 -27.42
N PRO A 723 17.59 -19.22 -28.28
CA PRO A 723 17.46 -17.81 -27.90
C PRO A 723 16.49 -17.55 -26.75
N ARG A 724 15.45 -18.38 -26.62
CA ARG A 724 14.41 -18.25 -25.59
C ARG A 724 14.98 -18.50 -24.19
N ALA A 725 15.82 -19.51 -24.04
CA ALA A 725 16.54 -19.80 -22.80
C ALA A 725 17.67 -18.79 -22.54
N VAL A 726 18.52 -18.51 -23.54
CA VAL A 726 19.69 -17.63 -23.39
C VAL A 726 19.30 -16.21 -22.98
N ARG A 727 18.16 -15.70 -23.48
CA ARG A 727 17.63 -14.37 -23.15
C ARG A 727 16.54 -14.40 -22.08
N GLY A 728 16.17 -15.59 -21.63
CA GLY A 728 15.05 -15.84 -20.73
C GLY A 728 15.39 -15.68 -19.25
N LEU A 729 16.67 -15.72 -18.89
CA LEU A 729 17.16 -15.56 -17.53
C LEU A 729 18.25 -14.48 -17.49
N SER A 730 17.83 -13.24 -17.26
CA SER A 730 18.72 -12.08 -17.15
C SER A 730 18.07 -11.01 -16.28
N THR A 731 18.89 -10.30 -15.50
CA THR A 731 18.48 -9.23 -14.59
C THR A 731 19.51 -8.11 -14.59
N LEU A 732 19.05 -6.87 -14.45
CA LEU A 732 19.86 -5.67 -14.30
C LEU A 732 19.32 -4.84 -13.12
N ILE A 733 20.20 -4.40 -12.23
CA ILE A 733 19.89 -3.58 -11.06
C ILE A 733 20.41 -2.16 -11.29
N ARG A 734 19.59 -1.18 -10.93
CA ARG A 734 19.94 0.24 -10.93
C ARG A 734 19.58 0.87 -9.59
N GLU A 735 20.33 1.88 -9.19
CA GLU A 735 19.95 2.71 -8.05
C GLU A 735 18.79 3.63 -8.42
N SER A 736 17.89 3.93 -7.48
CA SER A 736 16.95 5.04 -7.64
C SER A 736 17.66 6.38 -7.39
N THR A 737 16.98 7.46 -7.75
CA THR A 737 17.36 8.81 -7.37
C THR A 737 16.49 9.27 -6.20
N PRO A 738 17.03 9.95 -5.18
CA PRO A 738 16.25 10.48 -4.07
C PRO A 738 15.40 11.70 -4.48
N ARG A 739 15.68 12.28 -5.66
CA ARG A 739 14.90 13.39 -6.22
C ARG A 739 13.63 12.87 -6.88
N THR A 740 12.59 13.68 -6.89
CA THR A 740 11.40 13.41 -7.72
C THR A 740 11.80 13.40 -9.20
N ALA A 741 11.78 12.23 -9.82
CA ALA A 741 12.12 12.03 -11.22
C ALA A 741 10.97 11.35 -11.96
N ILE A 742 10.39 12.04 -12.94
CA ILE A 742 9.26 11.53 -13.73
C ILE A 742 9.76 11.15 -15.12
N THR A 743 9.35 9.99 -15.64
CA THR A 743 9.66 9.63 -17.02
C THR A 743 9.06 10.66 -17.97
N ALA A 744 9.82 11.20 -18.92
CA ALA A 744 9.33 12.20 -19.87
C ALA A 744 8.09 11.72 -20.64
N ALA A 745 7.98 10.40 -20.87
CA ALA A 745 6.81 9.79 -21.48
C ALA A 745 5.50 9.95 -20.67
N ALA A 746 5.61 10.07 -19.34
CA ALA A 746 4.51 10.21 -18.39
C ALA A 746 4.17 11.67 -18.06
N LEU A 747 5.08 12.61 -18.31
CA LEU A 747 4.76 14.05 -18.26
C LEU A 747 3.75 14.47 -19.32
N ARG A 748 3.64 13.68 -20.39
CA ARG A 748 2.69 13.91 -21.48
C ARG A 748 1.26 13.78 -20.98
N GLY A 749 0.49 14.86 -21.10
CA GLY A 749 -0.87 14.97 -20.57
C GLY A 749 -0.96 15.50 -19.13
N LEU A 750 0.16 15.87 -18.50
CA LEU A 750 0.14 16.68 -17.28
C LEU A 750 0.08 18.17 -17.64
N PRO A 751 -0.73 18.99 -16.93
CA PRO A 751 -0.88 20.42 -17.22
C PRO A 751 0.37 21.27 -16.86
N THR A 752 1.50 20.64 -16.55
CA THR A 752 2.69 21.25 -15.93
C THR A 752 3.76 21.65 -16.95
N VAL A 753 3.63 21.27 -18.22
CA VAL A 753 4.62 21.58 -19.25
C VAL A 753 4.34 22.95 -19.88
N THR A 754 5.08 23.97 -19.45
CA THR A 754 5.05 25.33 -20.02
C THR A 754 6.08 25.50 -21.14
N GLU A 755 6.03 26.62 -21.88
CA GLU A 755 7.09 26.96 -22.86
C GLU A 755 8.46 27.08 -22.17
N GLU A 756 8.52 27.67 -20.97
CA GLU A 756 9.76 27.77 -20.20
C GLU A 756 10.30 26.38 -19.81
N PHE A 757 9.42 25.50 -19.34
CA PHE A 757 9.76 24.10 -19.05
C PHE A 757 10.35 23.44 -20.30
N PHE A 758 9.64 23.52 -21.43
CA PHE A 758 10.05 22.88 -22.68
C PHE A 758 11.39 23.43 -23.19
N SER A 759 11.60 24.74 -23.11
CA SER A 759 12.84 25.39 -23.54
C SER A 759 14.05 24.89 -22.75
N ARG A 760 13.94 24.86 -21.41
CA ARG A 760 15.00 24.34 -20.53
C ARG A 760 15.23 22.85 -20.76
N TYR A 761 14.15 22.07 -20.87
CA TYR A 761 14.22 20.64 -21.19
C TYR A 761 14.93 20.36 -22.52
N ALA A 762 14.58 21.10 -23.58
CA ALA A 762 15.19 20.95 -24.89
C ALA A 762 16.68 21.33 -24.88
N ARG A 763 17.06 22.39 -24.15
CA ARG A 763 18.45 22.79 -23.98
C ARG A 763 19.27 21.71 -23.27
N ASP A 764 18.79 21.18 -22.15
CA ASP A 764 19.52 20.15 -21.39
C ASP A 764 19.61 18.83 -22.17
N LEU A 765 18.53 18.42 -22.84
CA LEU A 765 18.52 17.22 -23.69
C LEU A 765 19.52 17.34 -24.84
N LEU A 766 19.49 18.44 -25.60
CA LEU A 766 20.34 18.61 -26.78
C LEU A 766 21.81 18.90 -26.43
N SER A 767 22.07 19.63 -25.35
CA SER A 767 23.44 19.84 -24.83
C SER A 767 24.06 18.54 -24.30
N THR A 768 23.24 17.58 -23.89
CA THR A 768 23.71 16.24 -23.55
C THR A 768 23.94 15.40 -24.82
N VAL A 769 22.94 15.29 -25.69
CA VAL A 769 22.97 14.32 -26.80
C VAL A 769 23.95 14.72 -27.90
N LEU A 770 23.89 15.97 -28.36
CA LEU A 770 24.63 16.38 -29.57
C LEU A 770 26.15 16.41 -29.35
N PRO A 771 26.70 17.06 -28.30
CA PRO A 771 28.14 17.06 -28.07
C PRO A 771 28.71 15.67 -27.78
N THR A 772 27.94 14.80 -27.11
CA THR A 772 28.32 13.40 -26.88
C THR A 772 28.46 12.64 -28.20
N MET A 773 27.57 12.89 -29.16
CA MET A 773 27.72 12.33 -30.51
C MET A 773 28.92 12.93 -31.25
N TRP A 774 29.04 14.26 -31.25
CA TRP A 774 30.05 14.98 -32.03
C TRP A 774 31.48 14.71 -31.58
N HIS A 775 31.72 14.55 -30.28
CA HIS A 775 33.07 14.45 -29.71
C HIS A 775 33.39 13.09 -29.11
N ALA A 776 32.45 12.45 -28.41
CA ALA A 776 32.67 11.12 -27.83
C ALA A 776 32.29 9.98 -28.79
N GLY A 777 31.59 10.27 -29.89
CA GLY A 777 31.14 9.24 -30.84
C GLY A 777 30.10 8.30 -30.24
N ILE A 778 29.32 8.76 -29.26
CA ILE A 778 28.31 7.95 -28.58
C ILE A 778 26.93 8.58 -28.81
N ALA A 779 26.05 7.81 -29.46
CA ALA A 779 24.65 8.16 -29.68
C ALA A 779 23.82 7.55 -28.54
N LEU A 780 23.44 8.41 -27.60
CA LEU A 780 22.58 8.06 -26.47
C LEU A 780 21.15 7.77 -26.96
N GLU A 781 20.51 6.75 -26.39
CA GLU A 781 19.10 6.43 -26.69
C GLU A 781 18.17 7.27 -25.80
N ALA A 782 18.19 8.59 -26.00
CA ALA A 782 17.46 9.56 -25.20
C ALA A 782 15.99 9.76 -25.63
N HIS A 783 15.27 8.67 -25.90
CA HIS A 783 13.82 8.74 -26.14
C HIS A 783 13.05 8.95 -24.83
N LEU A 784 11.76 9.29 -24.90
CA LEU A 784 10.96 9.67 -23.72
C LEU A 784 10.98 8.66 -22.56
N GLN A 785 11.01 7.36 -22.86
CA GLN A 785 10.99 6.31 -21.83
C GLN A 785 12.33 6.17 -21.07
N ASN A 786 13.42 6.65 -21.66
CA ASN A 786 14.78 6.60 -21.12
C ASN A 786 15.23 7.95 -20.56
N THR A 787 14.42 9.00 -20.74
CA THR A 787 14.67 10.33 -20.20
C THR A 787 13.79 10.53 -18.97
N LEU A 788 14.42 10.71 -17.81
CA LEU A 788 13.77 11.15 -16.58
C LEU A 788 13.93 12.66 -16.47
N VAL A 789 12.89 13.31 -15.97
CA VAL A 789 12.86 14.75 -15.73
C VAL A 789 12.74 14.97 -14.23
N TYR A 790 13.70 15.70 -13.68
CA TYR A 790 13.61 16.14 -12.29
C TYR A 790 12.63 17.28 -12.19
N VAL A 791 11.75 17.20 -11.20
CA VAL A 791 10.82 18.26 -10.86
C VAL A 791 10.81 18.53 -9.36
N ASP A 792 10.43 19.74 -8.97
CA ASP A 792 10.13 20.06 -7.57
C ASP A 792 8.69 19.67 -7.20
N ASP A 793 8.24 20.06 -6.00
CA ASP A 793 6.89 19.76 -5.50
C ASP A 793 5.79 20.47 -6.31
N ASP A 794 6.12 21.57 -7.00
CA ASP A 794 5.22 22.33 -7.88
C ASP A 794 5.37 21.90 -9.35
N PHE A 795 6.01 20.76 -9.60
CA PHE A 795 6.27 20.18 -10.92
C PHE A 795 7.09 21.08 -11.87
N GLN A 796 7.86 22.04 -11.34
CA GLN A 796 8.73 22.88 -12.16
C GLN A 796 9.99 22.12 -12.56
N TYR A 797 10.54 22.46 -13.72
CA TYR A 797 11.71 21.78 -14.29
C TYR A 797 13.00 22.00 -13.48
N GLN A 798 13.70 20.91 -13.15
CA GLN A 798 14.95 20.93 -12.36
C GLN A 798 16.12 20.16 -13.00
N GLY A 799 16.00 19.79 -14.28
CA GLY A 799 17.03 19.06 -15.04
C GLY A 799 16.57 17.69 -15.53
N ILE A 800 17.49 16.95 -16.18
CA ILE A 800 17.23 15.59 -16.70
C ILE A 800 18.20 14.55 -16.14
N CYS A 801 17.75 13.30 -16.17
CA CYS A 801 18.55 12.12 -15.91
C CYS A 801 18.30 11.07 -16.99
N LEU A 802 19.35 10.44 -17.51
CA LEU A 802 19.22 9.39 -18.53
C LEU A 802 19.40 8.00 -17.92
N ARG A 803 18.68 7.01 -18.47
CA ARG A 803 18.77 5.59 -18.08
C ARG A 803 18.72 4.67 -19.29
N ASP A 804 19.01 3.38 -19.07
CA ASP A 804 18.92 2.31 -20.08
C ASP A 804 19.86 2.51 -21.28
N PHE A 805 21.14 2.32 -21.04
CA PHE A 805 22.19 2.49 -22.05
C PHE A 805 22.35 1.27 -22.97
N SER A 806 21.48 0.27 -22.83
CA SER A 806 21.63 -1.00 -23.55
C SER A 806 21.41 -0.88 -25.06
N GLY A 807 20.68 0.14 -25.51
CA GLY A 807 20.43 0.39 -26.92
C GLY A 807 21.23 1.53 -27.53
N LEU A 808 22.21 2.13 -26.84
CA LEU A 808 23.09 3.16 -27.42
C LEU A 808 23.88 2.64 -28.64
N ARG A 809 24.47 3.57 -29.41
CA ARG A 809 25.42 3.25 -30.47
C ARG A 809 26.72 4.03 -30.31
N ALA A 810 27.83 3.32 -30.14
CA ALA A 810 29.18 3.87 -30.19
C ALA A 810 29.73 3.71 -31.62
N TYR A 811 30.12 4.82 -32.24
CA TYR A 811 30.71 4.83 -33.57
C TYR A 811 32.21 4.58 -33.47
N ARG A 812 32.65 3.37 -33.86
CA ARG A 812 34.03 2.90 -33.62
C ARG A 812 35.13 3.86 -34.07
N PRO A 813 35.01 4.59 -35.21
CA PRO A 813 36.03 5.55 -35.63
C PRO A 813 36.19 6.77 -34.71
N ARG A 814 35.22 7.05 -33.84
CA ARG A 814 35.21 8.21 -32.93
C ARG A 814 35.19 7.81 -31.45
N ALA A 815 34.52 6.71 -31.11
CA ALA A 815 34.37 6.23 -29.74
C ALA A 815 35.67 5.58 -29.24
N THR A 816 36.22 6.10 -28.14
CA THR A 816 37.47 5.61 -27.54
C THR A 816 37.21 5.06 -26.12
N GLY A 817 37.81 3.91 -25.80
CA GLY A 817 37.76 3.36 -24.44
C GLY A 817 36.39 2.88 -23.93
N VAL A 818 35.37 2.82 -24.78
CA VAL A 818 34.02 2.36 -24.38
C VAL A 818 34.07 0.84 -24.13
N PRO A 819 33.71 0.35 -22.92
CA PRO A 819 33.84 -1.05 -22.54
C PRO A 819 32.71 -1.92 -23.12
N ILE A 820 32.68 -2.03 -24.45
CA ILE A 820 31.69 -2.81 -25.20
C ILE A 820 32.32 -4.16 -25.59
N ARG A 821 31.54 -5.23 -25.45
CA ARG A 821 31.95 -6.59 -25.84
C ARG A 821 32.04 -6.76 -27.35
N ASP A 822 32.93 -7.64 -27.79
CA ASP A 822 33.04 -7.98 -29.21
C ASP A 822 31.73 -8.55 -29.76
N GLY A 823 31.30 -8.04 -30.92
CA GLY A 823 30.06 -8.43 -31.58
C GLY A 823 28.78 -7.83 -30.99
N ALA A 824 28.87 -7.02 -29.93
CA ALA A 824 27.69 -6.34 -29.38
C ALA A 824 27.16 -5.27 -30.36
N ILE A 825 25.84 -5.24 -30.55
CA ILE A 825 25.15 -4.28 -31.43
C ILE A 825 25.31 -2.81 -30.98
N THR A 826 25.78 -2.59 -29.76
CA THR A 826 26.08 -1.26 -29.22
C THR A 826 27.28 -0.61 -29.89
N MET A 827 28.16 -1.36 -30.56
CA MET A 827 29.26 -0.83 -31.37
C MET A 827 28.92 -0.91 -32.86
N THR A 828 29.20 0.15 -33.63
CA THR A 828 28.93 0.21 -35.08
C THR A 828 30.06 0.91 -35.83
N ASP A 829 30.36 0.42 -37.03
CA ASP A 829 31.23 1.07 -38.01
C ASP A 829 30.42 1.87 -39.05
N ASP A 830 29.09 1.72 -39.03
CA ASP A 830 28.16 2.42 -39.91
C ASP A 830 27.77 3.78 -39.30
N TYR A 831 28.16 4.85 -40.00
CA TYR A 831 27.90 6.23 -39.60
C TYR A 831 26.41 6.61 -39.70
N ASP A 832 25.69 6.11 -40.71
CA ASP A 832 24.27 6.41 -40.87
C ASP A 832 23.45 5.73 -39.77
N VAL A 833 23.81 4.52 -39.35
CA VAL A 833 23.21 3.85 -38.17
C VAL A 833 23.46 4.65 -36.89
N PHE A 834 24.68 5.16 -36.70
CA PHE A 834 25.06 5.98 -35.55
C PHE A 834 24.22 7.27 -35.47
N ILE A 835 24.18 8.04 -36.57
CA ILE A 835 23.43 9.30 -36.64
C ILE A 835 21.93 9.06 -36.50
N ALA A 836 21.39 8.08 -37.23
CA ALA A 836 19.96 7.75 -37.18
C ALA A 836 19.53 7.38 -35.76
N LYS A 837 20.37 6.68 -34.98
CA LYS A 837 20.03 6.31 -33.60
C LYS A 837 19.89 7.53 -32.69
N GLY A 838 20.88 8.41 -32.70
CA GLY A 838 20.91 9.56 -31.78
C GLY A 838 19.89 10.63 -32.12
N TYR A 839 19.83 11.07 -33.38
CA TYR A 839 18.92 12.14 -33.80
C TYR A 839 17.46 11.71 -33.73
N TYR A 840 17.13 10.46 -34.11
CA TYR A 840 15.80 9.92 -33.93
C TYR A 840 15.38 9.95 -32.45
N ALA A 841 16.25 9.47 -31.56
CA ALA A 841 15.89 9.34 -30.15
C ALA A 841 15.59 10.69 -29.49
N ALA A 842 16.39 11.72 -29.78
CA ALA A 842 16.24 13.04 -29.16
C ALA A 842 15.19 13.94 -29.81
N ILE A 843 14.92 13.81 -31.12
CA ILE A 843 14.01 14.72 -31.83
C ILE A 843 12.64 14.03 -32.07
N PRO A 844 12.42 13.15 -33.07
CA PRO A 844 11.14 12.44 -33.23
C PRO A 844 10.70 11.60 -32.03
N GLY A 845 11.65 10.92 -31.39
CA GLY A 845 11.41 10.01 -30.26
C GLY A 845 11.27 10.73 -28.92
N ASN A 846 11.46 12.05 -28.88
CA ASN A 846 11.41 12.84 -27.66
C ASN A 846 10.77 14.22 -27.85
N LEU A 847 11.51 15.23 -28.32
CA LEU A 847 11.01 16.62 -28.39
C LEU A 847 9.70 16.77 -29.16
N ALA A 848 9.52 16.03 -30.26
CA ALA A 848 8.31 16.11 -31.08
C ALA A 848 7.04 15.86 -30.24
N ALA A 849 7.09 14.92 -29.31
CA ALA A 849 5.94 14.58 -28.48
C ALA A 849 5.53 15.67 -27.49
N PHE A 850 6.45 16.56 -27.10
CA PHE A 850 6.13 17.72 -26.28
C PHE A 850 5.60 18.86 -27.15
N VAL A 851 6.21 19.08 -28.31
CA VAL A 851 5.74 20.10 -29.26
C VAL A 851 4.27 19.87 -29.64
N ASP A 852 3.87 18.62 -29.86
CA ASP A 852 2.48 18.26 -30.20
C ASP A 852 1.46 18.54 -29.07
N GLN A 853 1.92 18.84 -27.84
CA GLN A 853 1.05 19.07 -26.67
C GLN A 853 1.04 20.52 -26.20
N LEU A 854 1.97 21.33 -26.69
CA LEU A 854 2.04 22.73 -26.34
C LEU A 854 0.94 23.51 -27.08
N PRO A 855 0.40 24.59 -26.48
CA PRO A 855 -0.82 25.23 -26.96
C PRO A 855 -0.64 26.06 -28.24
N ASP A 856 0.58 26.52 -28.55
CA ASP A 856 0.84 27.37 -29.72
C ASP A 856 1.20 26.56 -30.97
N ASP A 857 1.37 27.26 -32.11
CA ASP A 857 1.79 26.67 -33.37
C ASP A 857 3.12 25.89 -33.20
N PRO A 858 3.17 24.59 -33.55
CA PRO A 858 4.38 23.77 -33.49
C PRO A 858 5.63 24.42 -34.11
N ARG A 859 5.46 25.25 -35.16
CA ARG A 859 6.55 25.97 -35.83
C ARG A 859 7.26 26.97 -34.90
N HIS A 860 6.58 27.49 -33.88
CA HIS A 860 7.20 28.35 -32.86
C HIS A 860 8.22 27.56 -32.03
N TYR A 861 7.80 26.43 -31.49
CA TYR A 861 8.66 25.59 -30.66
C TYR A 861 9.81 24.97 -31.45
N TRP A 862 9.59 24.59 -32.71
CA TRP A 862 10.68 24.12 -33.57
C TRP A 862 11.69 25.23 -33.92
N ARG A 863 11.26 26.49 -34.06
CA ARG A 863 12.19 27.64 -34.18
C ARG A 863 13.03 27.84 -32.91
N LEU A 864 12.42 27.65 -31.74
CA LEU A 864 13.14 27.67 -30.46
C LEU A 864 14.19 26.56 -30.38
N VAL A 865 13.81 25.32 -30.71
CA VAL A 865 14.73 24.18 -30.77
C VAL A 865 15.85 24.44 -31.79
N ARG A 866 15.52 25.02 -32.95
CA ARG A 866 16.49 25.40 -33.98
C ARG A 866 17.50 26.43 -33.48
N SER A 867 17.05 27.41 -32.68
CA SER A 867 17.95 28.38 -32.04
C SER A 867 18.93 27.68 -31.10
N ILE A 868 18.43 26.79 -30.24
CA ILE A 868 19.28 26.00 -29.33
C ILE A 868 20.32 25.19 -30.10
N VAL A 869 19.92 24.54 -31.20
CA VAL A 869 20.85 23.80 -32.07
C VAL A 869 21.94 24.71 -32.65
N ASN A 870 21.59 25.92 -33.10
CA ASN A 870 22.56 26.87 -33.63
C ASN A 870 23.56 27.31 -32.56
N ASP A 871 23.08 27.58 -31.34
CA ASP A 871 23.93 27.95 -30.22
C ASP A 871 24.92 26.83 -29.89
N LEU A 872 24.44 25.57 -29.85
CA LEU A 872 25.28 24.41 -29.59
C LEU A 872 26.32 24.16 -30.69
N ILE A 873 25.97 24.38 -31.96
CA ILE A 873 26.93 24.30 -33.08
C ILE A 873 28.03 25.35 -32.90
N ALA A 874 27.67 26.58 -32.53
CA ALA A 874 28.63 27.65 -32.30
C ALA A 874 29.52 27.38 -31.07
N GLU A 875 28.97 26.80 -30.01
CA GLU A 875 29.66 26.48 -28.76
C GLU A 875 30.65 25.32 -28.89
N HIS A 876 30.28 24.26 -29.61
CA HIS A 876 31.04 23.02 -29.65
C HIS A 876 31.88 22.82 -30.92
N ASN A 877 31.64 23.62 -31.97
CA ASN A 877 32.32 23.52 -33.27
C ASN A 877 32.39 22.06 -33.81
N PRO A 878 31.22 21.42 -34.04
CA PRO A 878 31.16 20.01 -34.43
C PRO A 878 31.66 19.76 -35.86
N PRO A 879 31.96 18.50 -36.22
CA PRO A 879 32.32 18.17 -37.60
C PRO A 879 31.18 18.54 -38.56
N GLN A 880 31.52 19.18 -39.68
CA GLN A 880 30.54 19.68 -40.65
C GLN A 880 29.59 18.59 -41.16
N VAL A 881 30.08 17.35 -41.33
CA VAL A 881 29.27 16.20 -41.74
C VAL A 881 28.15 15.85 -40.76
N ASP A 882 28.34 16.07 -39.45
CA ASP A 882 27.30 15.85 -38.44
C ASP A 882 26.23 16.96 -38.51
N VAL A 883 26.66 18.21 -38.78
CA VAL A 883 25.77 19.38 -38.97
C VAL A 883 24.93 19.24 -40.23
N ASP A 884 25.55 18.89 -41.35
CA ASP A 884 24.86 18.71 -42.64
C ASP A 884 23.78 17.62 -42.54
N LYS A 885 24.05 16.54 -41.78
CA LYS A 885 23.08 15.47 -41.52
C LYS A 885 21.96 15.91 -40.56
N LEU A 886 22.27 16.70 -39.54
CA LEU A 886 21.26 17.22 -38.59
C LEU A 886 20.28 18.20 -39.28
N LEU A 887 20.78 18.93 -40.29
CA LEU A 887 20.05 19.99 -41.00
C LEU A 887 19.64 19.57 -42.41
N ALA A 888 19.69 18.28 -42.71
CA ALA A 888 19.16 17.74 -43.96
C ALA A 888 17.64 18.00 -44.05
N PRO A 889 17.06 18.13 -45.26
CA PRO A 889 15.62 18.37 -45.43
C PRO A 889 14.73 17.28 -44.83
N THR A 890 15.26 16.06 -44.70
CA THR A 890 14.59 14.92 -44.09
C THR A 890 15.44 14.31 -42.98
N MET A 891 14.78 13.64 -42.03
CA MET A 891 15.42 12.87 -40.98
C MET A 891 14.86 11.45 -40.89
N LYS A 892 15.61 10.56 -40.25
CA LYS A 892 15.20 9.17 -40.08
C LYS A 892 14.23 9.02 -38.90
N GLN A 893 13.08 8.43 -39.16
CA GLN A 893 12.11 7.97 -38.16
C GLN A 893 11.97 6.46 -38.23
N LYS A 894 11.87 5.79 -37.06
CA LYS A 894 11.59 4.36 -37.03
C LYS A 894 10.24 4.03 -37.65
N ALA A 895 10.23 3.03 -38.51
CA ALA A 895 9.06 2.55 -39.22
C ALA A 895 8.47 1.32 -38.50
N PHE A 896 7.71 1.57 -37.44
CA PHE A 896 7.25 0.52 -36.53
C PHE A 896 6.30 -0.48 -37.18
N LEU A 897 5.43 -0.06 -38.10
CA LEU A 897 4.55 -0.99 -38.80
C LEU A 897 5.34 -1.87 -39.78
N ARG A 898 6.33 -1.32 -40.48
CA ARG A 898 7.27 -2.11 -41.31
C ARG A 898 8.14 -3.06 -40.48
N MET A 899 8.45 -2.71 -39.24
CA MET A 899 9.18 -3.62 -38.35
C MET A 899 8.33 -4.82 -37.91
N LEU A 900 7.00 -4.73 -37.96
CA LEU A 900 6.11 -5.86 -37.65
C LEU A 900 6.13 -6.94 -38.75
N THR A 901 6.39 -6.57 -40.01
CA THR A 901 6.37 -7.52 -41.14
C THR A 901 7.62 -8.41 -41.19
N ASP A 902 8.75 -7.95 -40.65
CA ASP A 902 9.98 -8.72 -40.55
C ASP A 902 10.71 -8.40 -39.22
N PRO A 903 10.27 -8.99 -38.09
CA PRO A 903 10.84 -8.72 -36.78
C PRO A 903 12.32 -9.12 -36.66
N ALA A 904 12.83 -9.96 -37.56
CA ALA A 904 14.22 -10.43 -37.55
C ALA A 904 15.19 -9.41 -38.16
N ARG A 905 14.70 -8.46 -38.96
CA ARG A 905 15.51 -7.49 -39.72
C ARG A 905 16.08 -6.34 -38.88
N GLY A 906 15.61 -6.17 -37.64
CA GLY A 906 16.07 -5.12 -36.72
C GLY A 906 15.37 -3.76 -36.95
N ASP A 907 16.06 -2.67 -36.60
CA ASP A 907 15.51 -1.30 -36.72
C ASP A 907 15.37 -0.91 -38.20
N VAL A 908 14.15 -0.58 -38.64
CA VAL A 908 13.83 -0.06 -39.98
C VAL A 908 13.46 1.40 -39.87
N TYR A 909 13.91 2.22 -40.84
CA TYR A 909 13.67 3.66 -40.86
C TYR A 909 13.00 4.13 -42.15
N VAL A 910 12.25 5.23 -42.06
CA VAL A 910 11.72 6.01 -43.19
C VAL A 910 12.21 7.45 -43.08
N ASP A 911 12.26 8.14 -44.21
CA ASP A 911 12.56 9.57 -44.27
C ASP A 911 11.29 10.38 -44.01
N VAL A 912 11.34 11.26 -43.02
CA VAL A 912 10.28 12.22 -42.68
C VAL A 912 10.80 13.66 -42.80
N PRO A 913 9.94 14.66 -43.06
CA PRO A 913 10.36 16.06 -43.07
C PRO A 913 11.09 16.43 -41.77
N ASN A 914 12.22 17.13 -41.88
CA ASN A 914 12.98 17.57 -40.72
C ASN A 914 12.34 18.84 -40.12
N PRO A 915 11.81 18.78 -38.88
CA PRO A 915 11.13 19.93 -38.29
C PRO A 915 12.09 21.09 -37.94
N LEU A 916 13.41 20.88 -37.95
CA LEU A 916 14.40 21.92 -37.69
C LEU A 916 14.63 22.87 -38.89
N VAL A 917 14.14 22.52 -40.07
CA VAL A 917 14.44 23.21 -41.34
C VAL A 917 13.17 23.83 -41.97
N GLY A 918 11.99 23.38 -41.55
CA GLY A 918 10.68 23.74 -42.11
C GLY A 918 9.94 24.89 -41.42
#